data_AF-A0A926JK03-F1
#
_entry.id   AF-A0A926JK03-F1
#
_cell.length_a   1.000
_cell.length_b   1.000
_cell.length_c   1.000
_cell.angle_alpha   90.00
_cell.angle_beta   90.00
_cell.angle_gamma   90.00
#
_symmetry.space_group_name_H-M   'P 1'
#
loop_
_entity.id
_entity.type
_entity.pdbx_description
1 polymer ?
#
loop_
_entity_poly.entity_id
_entity_poly.type
_entity_poly.pdbx_seq_one_letter_code
_entity_poly.pdbx_strand_id
1 'polypeptide(L)'
;MPGATERYAPHPYTGGRTAVLRALASWRTEWPGTPRVLVLTGNPGSGRSHLITGFLMLCDPEYRKRLPVDDLDPSTVPPELPAPAVPGAAGMTAAQVVRLLADHFGLEADDVADVFIELATLARPVTVVVPDVDRAGPVRTAGEPARLTREVLKPLAALESVHLLTEMPRRLAEEFAGGLPAGTVQVIDLDEPQWADPDGLVLQAEALLNPRLGAPDMPFTTDPAARQSLAEAVGGQAGNSPLVVELAVQSILTSPGTVAPHDEAFLPSSIGQALDLHARRLGADPQTLRQLLAPLALAEGDGLPVDIWARLVNALAGKDMSGVIAGSGALTGPFVKSLQPDEAGSTHTLLQLLHPAIGDEIRAGLPSVRAAQTQIAMALLEAVPEQDWGKADPYVRNHIAGHTLEAGLLPQLLTDPALFVHADPVPLRAAIEAVPTEELGAPARTYLRTAPLLTRTQAPTVLRAALLETAFVEDGLPEYADATHRLGLELPWRTLWSLPVPGISGVTVGSLPRPAGPAISVAVLVVPAGTPGAHPVGETVEENETGRSAVLIHALVRPDDLGETDTAPGPTQILRPSEEERAAAPLGLSRGADYIRVWDRTSQEIVAALISDMPFTAADLSPDGVLLVATERGSKALRIRPRPAPAPTAPPVSH
;
A
#
# COMPACT_ATOMS: atom_id res chain seq x y z
N MET A 1 -46.33 31.57 26.04
CA MET A 1 -46.39 30.69 24.85
C MET A 1 -44.98 30.64 24.25
N PRO A 2 -44.08 29.77 24.75
CA PRO A 2 -42.84 29.50 24.02
C PRO A 2 -43.21 28.63 22.81
N GLY A 3 -42.75 29.03 21.63
CA GLY A 3 -43.03 28.35 20.36
C GLY A 3 -42.54 26.92 20.37
N ALA A 4 -43.31 26.03 19.73
CA ALA A 4 -42.88 24.68 19.42
C ALA A 4 -41.55 24.77 18.66
N THR A 5 -40.48 24.23 19.24
CA THR A 5 -39.24 24.00 18.51
C THR A 5 -39.55 23.03 17.37
N GLU A 6 -39.47 23.51 16.12
CA GLU A 6 -39.50 22.64 14.95
C GLU A 6 -38.45 21.54 15.16
N ARG A 7 -38.91 20.29 15.21
CA ARG A 7 -38.05 19.15 15.44
C ARG A 7 -37.53 18.73 14.07
N TYR A 8 -36.37 19.27 13.68
CA TYR A 8 -35.68 18.87 12.45
C TYR A 8 -35.39 17.38 12.46
N ALA A 9 -35.41 16.75 11.28
CA ALA A 9 -35.03 15.36 11.13
C ALA A 9 -33.51 15.20 11.32
N PRO A 10 -33.05 14.08 11.91
CA PRO A 10 -31.63 13.76 11.92
C PRO A 10 -31.15 13.48 10.49
N HIS A 11 -29.86 13.70 10.24
CA HIS A 11 -29.27 13.35 8.96
C HIS A 11 -29.42 11.83 8.70
N PRO A 12 -29.95 11.39 7.54
CA PRO A 12 -30.40 10.01 7.35
C PRO A 12 -29.27 8.97 7.36
N TYR A 13 -28.03 9.38 7.06
CA TYR A 13 -26.86 8.51 7.15
C TYR A 13 -26.20 8.51 8.55
N THR A 14 -25.90 9.68 9.13
CA THR A 14 -25.22 9.77 10.43
C THR A 14 -26.15 9.50 11.61
N GLY A 15 -27.45 9.76 11.48
CA GLY A 15 -28.47 9.57 12.52
C GLY A 15 -28.42 10.58 13.68
N GLY A 16 -27.42 11.46 13.72
CA GLY A 16 -27.18 12.40 14.81
C GLY A 16 -25.93 13.27 14.58
N ARG A 17 -25.30 13.70 15.69
CA ARG A 17 -24.12 14.59 15.78
C ARG A 17 -24.36 16.00 15.24
N THR A 18 -25.56 16.54 15.47
CA THR A 18 -26.00 17.87 15.01
C THR A 18 -25.02 18.99 15.36
N ALA A 19 -24.46 18.99 16.58
CA ALA A 19 -23.47 19.99 16.99
C ALA A 19 -22.21 19.98 16.11
N VAL A 20 -21.70 18.79 15.80
CA VAL A 20 -20.50 18.65 14.96
C VAL A 20 -20.83 18.97 13.50
N LEU A 21 -21.95 18.48 12.97
CA LEU A 21 -22.38 18.81 11.60
C LEU A 21 -22.55 20.34 11.41
N ARG A 22 -23.06 21.05 12.42
CA ARG A 22 -23.14 22.51 12.43
C ARG A 22 -21.76 23.17 12.39
N ALA A 23 -20.79 22.65 13.14
CA ALA A 23 -19.41 23.13 13.08
C ALA A 23 -18.77 22.89 11.70
N LEU A 24 -18.98 21.71 11.12
CA LEU A 24 -18.49 21.37 9.77
C LEU A 24 -19.15 22.23 8.68
N ALA A 25 -20.45 22.49 8.77
CA ALA A 25 -21.16 23.38 7.85
C ALA A 25 -20.68 24.83 7.97
N SER A 26 -20.45 25.31 9.20
CA SER A 26 -19.90 26.66 9.46
C SER A 26 -18.49 26.80 8.88
N TRP A 27 -17.64 25.79 9.08
CA TRP A 27 -16.31 25.71 8.49
C TRP A 27 -16.36 25.70 6.96
N ARG A 28 -17.24 24.91 6.36
CA ARG A 28 -17.39 24.85 4.90
C ARG A 28 -17.88 26.17 4.29
N THR A 29 -18.67 26.92 5.05
CA THR A 29 -19.16 28.25 4.68
C THR A 29 -18.12 29.35 4.89
N GLU A 30 -17.02 29.04 5.59
CA GLU A 30 -15.97 30.00 5.93
C GLU A 30 -16.50 31.18 6.77
N TRP A 31 -17.37 30.86 7.74
CA TRP A 31 -17.93 31.88 8.63
C TRP A 31 -16.82 32.63 9.40
N PRO A 32 -16.96 33.96 9.60
CA PRO A 32 -15.95 34.71 10.34
C PRO A 32 -15.64 34.10 11.72
N GLY A 33 -14.36 33.82 11.96
CA GLY A 33 -13.89 33.22 13.21
C GLY A 33 -13.83 31.69 13.21
N THR A 34 -14.24 31.01 12.12
CA THR A 34 -13.96 29.57 11.98
C THR A 34 -12.49 29.34 11.65
N PRO A 35 -11.83 28.36 12.28
CA PRO A 35 -10.47 27.97 11.95
C PRO A 35 -10.39 27.41 10.53
N ARG A 36 -9.24 27.54 9.86
CA ARG A 36 -9.06 26.93 8.52
C ARG A 36 -8.98 25.41 8.57
N VAL A 37 -8.51 24.88 9.70
CA VAL A 37 -8.23 23.46 9.86
C VAL A 37 -9.10 22.88 10.98
N LEU A 38 -9.83 21.81 10.65
CA LEU A 38 -10.58 21.02 11.62
C LEU A 38 -9.99 19.62 11.73
N VAL A 39 -9.78 19.17 12.97
CA VAL A 39 -9.35 17.80 13.28
C VAL A 39 -10.41 17.14 14.12
N LEU A 40 -11.03 16.08 13.60
CA LEU A 40 -11.92 15.23 14.37
C LEU A 40 -11.09 14.19 15.13
N THR A 41 -11.36 14.05 16.42
CA THR A 41 -10.75 13.01 17.25
C THR A 41 -11.77 12.39 18.19
N GLY A 42 -11.37 11.34 18.88
CA GLY A 42 -12.21 10.59 19.81
C GLY A 42 -11.72 9.17 19.97
N ASN A 43 -12.38 8.44 20.85
CA ASN A 43 -12.11 7.05 21.15
C ASN A 43 -12.41 6.17 19.92
N PRO A 44 -11.76 5.00 19.80
CA PRO A 44 -12.06 4.04 18.75
C PRO A 44 -13.56 3.70 18.72
N GLY A 45 -14.17 3.76 17.53
CA GLY A 45 -15.60 3.50 17.37
C GLY A 45 -16.53 4.65 17.77
N SER A 46 -16.01 5.88 17.95
CA SER A 46 -16.81 7.09 18.21
C SER A 46 -17.60 7.60 16.99
N GLY A 47 -17.34 7.05 15.80
CA GLY A 47 -18.05 7.37 14.56
C GLY A 47 -17.42 8.48 13.71
N ARG A 48 -16.13 8.80 13.89
CA ARG A 48 -15.41 9.84 13.12
C ARG A 48 -15.54 9.65 11.60
N SER A 49 -15.15 8.50 11.06
CA SER A 49 -15.21 8.20 9.62
C SER A 49 -16.65 8.23 9.08
N HIS A 50 -17.61 7.71 9.87
CA HIS A 50 -19.04 7.73 9.55
C HIS A 50 -19.58 9.16 9.45
N LEU A 51 -19.17 10.03 10.38
CA LEU A 51 -19.54 11.44 10.41
C LEU A 51 -18.94 12.22 9.23
N ILE A 52 -17.66 12.01 8.92
CA ILE A 52 -17.01 12.63 7.75
C ILE A 52 -17.73 12.20 6.47
N THR A 53 -18.04 10.91 6.34
CA THR A 53 -18.77 10.37 5.18
C THR A 53 -20.13 11.05 5.02
N GLY A 54 -20.92 11.13 6.10
CA GLY A 54 -22.22 11.81 6.06
C GLY A 54 -22.12 13.29 5.71
N PHE A 55 -21.12 14.00 6.24
CA PHE A 55 -20.85 15.39 5.86
C PHE A 55 -20.46 15.54 4.38
N LEU A 56 -19.63 14.64 3.86
CA LEU A 56 -19.24 14.64 2.45
C LEU A 56 -20.43 14.35 1.53
N MET A 57 -21.38 13.50 1.94
CA MET A 57 -22.62 13.27 1.20
C MET A 57 -23.47 14.54 1.05
N LEU A 58 -23.42 15.48 2.01
CA LEU A 58 -24.08 16.78 1.89
C LEU A 58 -23.32 17.77 0.99
N CYS A 59 -22.01 17.60 0.85
CA CYS A 59 -21.14 18.43 0.01
C CYS A 59 -21.14 17.98 -1.46
N ASP A 60 -21.31 16.69 -1.72
CA ASP A 60 -21.32 16.12 -3.05
C ASP A 60 -22.69 16.34 -3.73
N PRO A 61 -22.76 17.00 -4.90
CA PRO A 61 -24.03 17.30 -5.56
C PRO A 61 -24.88 16.08 -5.93
N GLU A 62 -24.26 14.94 -6.23
CA GLU A 62 -24.97 13.71 -6.65
C GLU A 62 -25.56 12.97 -5.46
N TYR A 63 -24.86 12.95 -4.32
CA TYR A 63 -25.41 12.41 -3.07
C TYR A 63 -26.42 13.36 -2.43
N ARG A 64 -26.15 14.67 -2.41
CA ARG A 64 -27.02 15.69 -1.82
C ARG A 64 -28.44 15.66 -2.36
N LYS A 65 -28.61 15.47 -3.69
CA LYS A 65 -29.93 15.36 -4.34
C LYS A 65 -30.78 14.18 -3.85
N ARG A 66 -30.15 13.16 -3.25
CA ARG A 66 -30.83 11.95 -2.75
C ARG A 66 -31.22 12.08 -1.28
N LEU A 67 -30.78 13.15 -0.61
CA LEU A 67 -31.05 13.42 0.80
C LEU A 67 -32.26 14.35 0.93
N PRO A 68 -33.12 14.16 1.95
CA PRO A 68 -34.23 15.06 2.26
C PRO A 68 -33.71 16.32 2.97
N VAL A 69 -32.95 17.16 2.24
CA VAL A 69 -32.24 18.32 2.82
C VAL A 69 -33.19 19.32 3.48
N ASP A 70 -34.41 19.48 2.93
CA ASP A 70 -35.43 20.40 3.46
C ASP A 70 -35.95 20.01 4.86
N ASP A 71 -35.80 18.74 5.25
CA ASP A 71 -36.22 18.24 6.57
C ASP A 71 -35.11 18.40 7.63
N LEU A 72 -33.88 18.71 7.22
CA LEU A 72 -32.71 18.84 8.09
C LEU A 72 -32.64 20.23 8.71
N ASP A 73 -31.94 20.35 9.85
CA ASP A 73 -31.60 21.65 10.44
C ASP A 73 -30.72 22.43 9.44
N PRO A 74 -31.16 23.59 8.93
CA PRO A 74 -30.42 24.36 7.93
C PRO A 74 -29.00 24.74 8.39
N SER A 75 -28.75 24.84 9.69
CA SER A 75 -27.42 25.14 10.24
C SER A 75 -26.44 23.97 10.14
N THR A 76 -26.92 22.76 9.87
CA THR A 76 -26.10 21.55 9.65
C THR A 76 -25.80 21.28 8.18
N VAL A 77 -26.45 22.02 7.28
CA VAL A 77 -26.36 21.81 5.85
C VAL A 77 -25.29 22.75 5.28
N PRO A 78 -24.18 22.23 4.73
CA PRO A 78 -23.18 23.07 4.08
C PRO A 78 -23.74 23.74 2.81
N PRO A 79 -23.17 24.89 2.41
CA PRO A 79 -23.56 25.61 1.20
C PRO A 79 -23.22 24.81 -0.06
N GLU A 80 -23.90 25.12 -1.16
CA GLU A 80 -23.62 24.53 -2.46
C GLU A 80 -22.34 25.12 -3.05
N LEU A 81 -21.22 24.45 -2.77
CA LEU A 81 -19.89 24.74 -3.27
C LEU A 81 -19.34 23.51 -4.01
N PRO A 82 -18.26 23.64 -4.82
CA PRO A 82 -17.61 22.48 -5.41
C PRO A 82 -17.24 21.44 -4.34
N ALA A 83 -17.38 20.15 -4.69
CA ALA A 83 -17.02 19.07 -3.79
C ALA A 83 -15.54 19.20 -3.37
N PRO A 84 -15.19 18.92 -2.10
CA PRO A 84 -13.81 18.96 -1.65
C PRO A 84 -12.96 17.86 -2.30
N ALA A 85 -11.65 18.05 -2.34
CA ALA A 85 -10.72 16.97 -2.66
C ALA A 85 -10.67 15.99 -1.49
N VAL A 86 -10.86 14.69 -1.75
CA VAL A 86 -10.92 13.67 -0.70
C VAL A 86 -9.94 12.52 -0.97
N PRO A 87 -8.62 12.71 -0.75
CA PRO A 87 -7.68 11.60 -0.84
C PRO A 87 -7.88 10.65 0.36
N GLY A 88 -8.47 9.48 0.13
CA GLY A 88 -8.63 8.46 1.18
C GLY A 88 -7.27 7.92 1.62
N ALA A 89 -6.93 8.03 2.91
CA ALA A 89 -5.61 7.63 3.40
C ALA A 89 -5.47 6.12 3.63
N ALA A 90 -6.59 5.39 3.79
CA ALA A 90 -6.57 3.97 4.12
C ALA A 90 -5.71 3.14 3.15
N GLY A 91 -4.72 2.43 3.67
CA GLY A 91 -3.81 1.61 2.87
C GLY A 91 -2.77 2.39 2.04
N MET A 92 -2.84 3.72 2.01
CA MET A 92 -1.97 4.57 1.20
C MET A 92 -0.78 5.12 1.98
N THR A 93 0.35 5.23 1.31
CA THR A 93 1.52 5.97 1.80
C THR A 93 1.30 7.48 1.71
N ALA A 94 2.03 8.25 2.52
CA ALA A 94 2.05 9.70 2.49
C ALA A 94 2.36 10.24 1.09
N ALA A 95 3.31 9.62 0.38
CA ALA A 95 3.66 9.97 -0.99
C ALA A 95 2.50 9.72 -1.98
N GLN A 96 1.74 8.64 -1.81
CA GLN A 96 0.56 8.36 -2.64
C GLN A 96 -0.56 9.37 -2.39
N VAL A 97 -0.79 9.78 -1.13
CA VAL A 97 -1.77 10.82 -0.79
C VAL A 97 -1.42 12.16 -1.45
N VAL A 98 -0.14 12.55 -1.43
CA VAL A 98 0.31 13.78 -2.12
C VAL A 98 0.09 13.68 -3.63
N ARG A 99 0.40 12.52 -4.23
CA ARG A 99 0.17 12.31 -5.67
C ARG A 99 -1.30 12.40 -6.04
N LEU A 100 -2.20 11.84 -5.23
CA LEU A 100 -3.64 11.98 -5.45
C LEU A 100 -4.10 13.44 -5.42
N LEU A 101 -3.49 14.27 -4.56
CA LEU A 101 -3.78 15.70 -4.52
C LEU A 101 -3.27 16.40 -5.79
N ALA A 102 -2.04 16.10 -6.23
CA ALA A 102 -1.50 16.63 -7.48
C ALA A 102 -2.37 16.26 -8.68
N ASP A 103 -2.76 14.99 -8.79
CA ASP A 103 -3.62 14.48 -9.86
C ASP A 103 -5.01 15.15 -9.82
N HIS A 104 -5.59 15.32 -8.63
CA HIS A 104 -6.91 15.94 -8.46
C HIS A 104 -6.92 17.42 -8.88
N PHE A 105 -5.86 18.16 -8.57
CA PHE A 105 -5.74 19.58 -8.91
C PHE A 105 -5.05 19.84 -10.26
N GLY A 106 -4.55 18.80 -10.94
CA GLY A 106 -3.86 18.91 -12.22
C GLY A 106 -2.53 19.67 -12.12
N LEU A 107 -1.76 19.42 -11.05
CA LEU A 107 -0.47 20.07 -10.78
C LEU A 107 0.65 19.41 -11.60
N GLU A 108 1.55 20.21 -12.17
CA GLU A 108 2.71 19.71 -12.96
C GLU A 108 3.95 19.54 -12.07
N ALA A 109 3.77 18.85 -10.94
CA ALA A 109 4.82 18.66 -9.94
C ALA A 109 5.64 17.37 -10.21
N ASP A 110 6.97 17.51 -10.31
CA ASP A 110 7.90 16.39 -10.48
C ASP A 110 8.21 15.70 -9.13
N ASP A 111 8.12 16.43 -8.02
CA ASP A 111 8.34 15.92 -6.66
C ASP A 111 7.25 16.34 -5.65
N VAL A 112 7.31 15.76 -4.44
CA VAL A 112 6.35 16.01 -3.35
C VAL A 112 6.40 17.46 -2.84
N ALA A 113 7.58 18.11 -2.87
CA ALA A 113 7.74 19.47 -2.38
C ALA A 113 7.10 20.48 -3.34
N ASP A 114 7.24 20.26 -4.65
CA ASP A 114 6.64 21.06 -5.72
C ASP A 114 5.12 21.11 -5.61
N VAL A 115 4.48 20.00 -5.21
CA VAL A 115 3.02 19.96 -4.95
C VAL A 115 2.60 21.02 -3.94
N PHE A 116 3.32 21.17 -2.82
CA PHE A 116 2.97 22.17 -1.81
C PHE A 116 3.22 23.60 -2.29
N ILE A 117 4.27 23.82 -3.10
CA ILE A 117 4.57 25.13 -3.70
C ILE A 117 3.45 25.53 -4.65
N GLU A 118 3.04 24.64 -5.56
CA GLU A 118 1.96 24.93 -6.50
C GLU A 118 0.63 25.18 -5.78
N LEU A 119 0.27 24.34 -4.79
CA LEU A 119 -0.91 24.56 -3.95
C LEU A 119 -0.89 25.92 -3.24
N ALA A 120 0.27 26.39 -2.78
CA ALA A 120 0.41 27.70 -2.14
C ALA A 120 0.12 28.86 -3.10
N THR A 121 0.30 28.67 -4.40
CA THR A 121 0.11 29.71 -5.43
C THR A 121 -1.31 29.78 -5.99
N LEU A 122 -2.21 28.88 -5.57
CA LEU A 122 -3.58 28.87 -6.04
C LEU A 122 -4.30 30.18 -5.67
N ALA A 123 -4.94 30.80 -6.68
CA ALA A 123 -5.60 32.09 -6.52
C ALA A 123 -6.85 32.05 -5.61
N ARG A 124 -7.37 30.86 -5.32
CA ARG A 124 -8.52 30.65 -4.43
C ARG A 124 -8.20 29.52 -3.45
N PRO A 125 -8.64 29.64 -2.17
CA PRO A 125 -8.53 28.54 -1.24
C PRO A 125 -9.23 27.28 -1.75
N VAL A 126 -8.59 26.13 -1.54
CA VAL A 126 -9.15 24.81 -1.87
C VAL A 126 -9.49 24.06 -0.58
N THR A 127 -10.55 23.24 -0.65
CA THR A 127 -10.99 22.42 0.47
C THR A 127 -10.49 20.99 0.29
N VAL A 128 -9.75 20.49 1.28
CA VAL A 128 -9.20 19.14 1.31
C VAL A 128 -9.74 18.41 2.54
N VAL A 129 -10.25 17.20 2.35
CA VAL A 129 -10.73 16.33 3.42
C VAL A 129 -9.91 15.03 3.38
N VAL A 130 -9.12 14.75 4.42
CA VAL A 130 -8.32 13.51 4.49
C VAL A 130 -8.89 12.59 5.57
N PRO A 131 -9.75 11.61 5.20
CA PRO A 131 -10.29 10.63 6.14
C PRO A 131 -9.29 9.50 6.42
N ASP A 132 -9.58 8.68 7.45
CA ASP A 132 -8.89 7.43 7.74
C ASP A 132 -7.37 7.53 7.97
N VAL A 133 -6.87 8.63 8.53
CA VAL A 133 -5.44 8.86 8.76
C VAL A 133 -4.81 7.77 9.63
N ASP A 134 -5.54 7.25 10.62
CA ASP A 134 -5.09 6.14 11.46
C ASP A 134 -4.99 4.80 10.74
N ARG A 135 -5.49 4.72 9.50
CA ARG A 135 -5.43 3.55 8.62
C ARG A 135 -4.45 3.74 7.46
N ALA A 136 -3.68 4.82 7.48
CA ALA A 136 -2.65 5.07 6.48
C ALA A 136 -1.61 3.94 6.45
N GLY A 137 -1.11 3.69 5.24
CA GLY A 137 -0.02 2.77 4.96
C GLY A 137 -0.46 1.35 4.63
N PRO A 138 0.29 0.65 3.76
CA PRO A 138 -0.01 -0.73 3.38
C PRO A 138 0.44 -1.77 4.43
N VAL A 139 1.16 -1.34 5.47
CA VAL A 139 1.66 -2.17 6.57
C VAL A 139 1.34 -1.48 7.89
N ARG A 140 0.55 -2.12 8.75
CA ARG A 140 -0.01 -1.49 9.96
C ARG A 140 1.07 -0.94 10.90
N THR A 141 2.22 -1.60 10.98
CA THR A 141 3.30 -1.24 11.92
C THR A 141 4.42 -0.41 11.32
N ALA A 142 4.32 0.00 10.05
CA ALA A 142 5.34 0.84 9.40
C ALA A 142 5.33 2.32 9.87
N GLY A 143 4.34 2.71 10.67
CA GLY A 143 4.26 4.06 11.26
C GLY A 143 3.73 5.13 10.30
N GLU A 144 3.07 4.73 9.21
CA GLU A 144 2.59 5.63 8.16
C GLU A 144 1.63 6.73 8.66
N PRO A 145 0.70 6.50 9.61
CA PRO A 145 -0.17 7.58 10.12
C PRO A 145 0.61 8.78 10.67
N ALA A 146 1.74 8.52 11.34
CA ALA A 146 2.60 9.58 11.87
C ALA A 146 3.38 10.28 10.74
N ARG A 147 3.84 9.53 9.73
CA ARG A 147 4.50 10.09 8.54
C ARG A 147 3.53 10.98 7.75
N LEU A 148 2.33 10.49 7.43
CA LEU A 148 1.27 11.25 6.76
C LEU A 148 0.94 12.55 7.51
N THR A 149 0.81 12.47 8.84
CA THR A 149 0.54 13.65 9.68
C THR A 149 1.66 14.69 9.57
N ARG A 150 2.93 14.25 9.67
CA ARG A 150 4.10 15.14 9.68
C ARG A 150 4.49 15.69 8.32
N GLU A 151 4.46 14.84 7.30
CA GLU A 151 5.02 15.10 5.97
C GLU A 151 3.97 15.63 4.99
N VAL A 152 2.67 15.48 5.29
CA VAL A 152 1.59 15.92 4.38
C VAL A 152 0.61 16.83 5.08
N LEU A 153 -0.08 16.35 6.12
CA LEU A 153 -1.17 17.12 6.73
C LEU A 153 -0.67 18.42 7.36
N LYS A 154 0.48 18.38 8.04
CA LYS A 154 1.04 19.57 8.69
C LYS A 154 1.54 20.61 7.68
N PRO A 155 2.26 20.25 6.60
CA PRO A 155 2.51 21.17 5.48
C PRO A 155 1.23 21.75 4.88
N LEU A 156 0.21 20.94 4.59
CA LEU A 156 -1.07 21.43 4.07
C LEU A 156 -1.75 22.43 5.02
N ALA A 157 -1.75 22.16 6.32
CA ALA A 157 -2.31 23.05 7.33
C ALA A 157 -1.60 24.41 7.43
N ALA A 158 -0.31 24.47 7.04
CA ALA A 158 0.44 25.72 7.02
C ALA A 158 0.11 26.61 5.81
N LEU A 159 -0.48 26.07 4.74
CA LEU A 159 -0.81 26.82 3.52
C LEU A 159 -2.10 27.61 3.67
N GLU A 160 -2.03 28.95 3.52
CA GLU A 160 -3.20 29.83 3.58
C GLU A 160 -4.25 29.53 2.49
N SER A 161 -3.81 28.95 1.37
CA SER A 161 -4.67 28.49 0.28
C SER A 161 -5.39 27.16 0.56
N VAL A 162 -5.25 26.56 1.75
CA VAL A 162 -5.87 25.27 2.06
C VAL A 162 -6.78 25.36 3.30
N HIS A 163 -8.02 24.88 3.12
CA HIS A 163 -8.96 24.53 4.18
C HIS A 163 -8.96 23.01 4.36
N LEU A 164 -8.52 22.53 5.53
CA LEU A 164 -8.29 21.12 5.79
C LEU A 164 -9.26 20.57 6.84
N LEU A 165 -9.93 19.47 6.52
CA LEU A 165 -10.64 18.63 7.48
C LEU A 165 -10.00 17.25 7.51
N THR A 166 -9.75 16.71 8.69
CA THR A 166 -9.19 15.37 8.82
C THR A 166 -9.65 14.71 10.12
N GLU A 167 -9.54 13.38 10.22
CA GLU A 167 -9.70 12.66 11.47
C GLU A 167 -8.40 11.97 11.88
N MET A 168 -8.13 11.88 13.18
CA MET A 168 -6.99 11.11 13.70
C MET A 168 -7.14 10.76 15.19
N PRO A 169 -6.35 9.82 15.73
CA PRO A 169 -6.34 9.51 17.15
C PRO A 169 -5.84 10.70 17.98
N ARG A 170 -6.30 10.82 19.24
CA ARG A 170 -6.03 11.98 20.13
C ARG A 170 -4.54 12.34 20.19
N ARG A 171 -3.67 11.34 20.32
CA ARG A 171 -2.21 11.51 20.35
C ARG A 171 -1.67 12.23 19.11
N LEU A 172 -2.13 11.84 17.91
CA LEU A 172 -1.70 12.48 16.66
C LEU A 172 -2.34 13.87 16.52
N ALA A 173 -3.57 14.08 16.98
CA ALA A 173 -4.22 15.39 16.97
C ALA A 173 -3.44 16.41 17.82
N GLU A 174 -2.94 16.00 18.98
CA GLU A 174 -2.07 16.82 19.83
C GLU A 174 -0.74 17.17 19.15
N GLU A 175 -0.06 16.18 18.53
CA GLU A 175 1.19 16.40 17.78
C GLU A 175 0.98 17.32 16.57
N PHE A 176 -0.15 17.14 15.87
CA PHE A 176 -0.52 17.92 14.70
C PHE A 176 -0.80 19.39 15.04
N ALA A 177 -1.62 19.63 16.07
CA ALA A 177 -1.95 20.99 16.51
C ALA A 177 -0.72 21.73 17.07
N GLY A 178 0.26 20.98 17.60
CA GLY A 178 1.51 21.53 18.11
C GLY A 178 2.32 22.28 17.04
N GLY A 179 2.61 23.56 17.28
CA GLY A 179 3.49 24.38 16.43
C GLY A 179 2.80 25.09 15.27
N LEU A 180 1.48 24.98 15.12
CA LEU A 180 0.69 25.83 14.21
C LEU A 180 0.28 27.14 14.91
N PRO A 181 0.10 28.26 14.16
CA PRO A 181 -0.33 29.52 14.75
C PRO A 181 -1.69 29.40 15.46
N ALA A 182 -1.87 30.14 16.56
CA ALA A 182 -3.11 30.12 17.33
C ALA A 182 -4.32 30.49 16.45
N GLY A 183 -5.41 29.74 16.58
CA GLY A 183 -6.63 29.93 15.78
C GLY A 183 -6.61 29.27 14.40
N THR A 184 -5.49 28.67 13.97
CA THR A 184 -5.42 27.94 12.68
C THR A 184 -6.20 26.63 12.73
N VAL A 185 -6.09 25.90 13.84
CA VAL A 185 -6.64 24.56 14.04
C VAL A 185 -7.65 24.56 15.18
N GLN A 186 -8.74 23.84 15.01
CA GLN A 186 -9.61 23.39 16.10
C GLN A 186 -9.70 21.87 16.09
N VAL A 187 -9.44 21.27 17.26
CA VAL A 187 -9.67 19.85 17.51
C VAL A 187 -11.07 19.69 18.07
N ILE A 188 -11.88 18.85 17.43
CA ILE A 188 -13.22 18.46 17.87
C ILE A 188 -13.13 17.03 18.37
N ASP A 189 -13.17 16.85 19.69
CA ASP A 189 -13.21 15.55 20.32
C ASP A 189 -14.65 15.07 20.48
N LEU A 190 -15.01 14.01 19.76
CA LEU A 190 -16.36 13.46 19.72
C LEU A 190 -16.82 12.85 21.06
N ASP A 191 -15.92 12.62 22.01
CA ASP A 191 -16.31 12.14 23.34
C ASP A 191 -16.56 13.28 24.35
N GLU A 192 -16.24 14.53 24.01
CA GLU A 192 -16.52 15.66 24.89
C GLU A 192 -18.03 15.95 24.95
N PRO A 193 -18.59 16.32 26.12
CA PRO A 193 -20.04 16.50 26.29
C PRO A 193 -20.70 17.47 25.31
N GLN A 194 -19.96 18.47 24.81
CA GLN A 194 -20.45 19.47 23.85
C GLN A 194 -20.57 18.94 22.41
N TRP A 195 -19.88 17.83 22.10
CA TRP A 195 -19.88 17.18 20.78
C TRP A 195 -20.52 15.80 20.80
N ALA A 196 -20.67 15.20 21.99
CA ALA A 196 -21.41 13.97 22.24
C ALA A 196 -22.89 14.11 21.83
N ASP A 197 -23.50 12.99 21.44
CA ASP A 197 -24.91 12.93 21.06
C ASP A 197 -25.56 11.64 21.62
N PRO A 198 -25.91 11.62 22.92
CA PRO A 198 -26.53 10.45 23.54
C PRO A 198 -27.90 10.13 22.94
N ASP A 199 -28.67 11.14 22.52
CA ASP A 199 -29.97 10.93 21.87
C ASP A 199 -29.80 10.25 20.50
N GLY A 200 -28.75 10.63 19.76
CA GLY A 200 -28.36 9.96 18.50
C GLY A 200 -28.05 8.48 18.66
N LEU A 201 -27.48 8.05 19.80
CA LEU A 201 -27.22 6.63 20.08
C LEU A 201 -28.51 5.83 20.28
N VAL A 202 -29.52 6.42 20.93
CA VAL A 202 -30.85 5.81 21.07
C VAL A 202 -31.51 5.68 19.70
N LEU A 203 -31.45 6.71 18.87
CA LEU A 203 -31.99 6.67 17.51
C LEU A 203 -31.30 5.61 16.63
N GLN A 204 -29.98 5.47 16.76
CA GLN A 204 -29.23 4.42 16.09
C GLN A 204 -29.68 3.03 16.54
N ALA A 205 -29.82 2.82 17.85
CA ALA A 205 -30.30 1.54 18.39
C ALA A 205 -31.70 1.22 17.88
N GLU A 206 -32.61 2.20 17.85
CA GLU A 206 -33.96 2.02 17.31
C GLU A 206 -33.93 1.65 15.82
N ALA A 207 -33.09 2.32 15.03
CA ALA A 207 -32.95 2.04 13.60
C ALA A 207 -32.45 0.61 13.35
N LEU A 208 -31.43 0.16 14.07
CA LEU A 208 -30.88 -1.19 13.96
C LEU A 208 -31.86 -2.28 14.42
N LEU A 209 -32.79 -1.96 15.32
CA LEU A 209 -33.84 -2.86 15.79
C LEU A 209 -35.12 -2.82 14.93
N ASN A 210 -35.19 -1.97 13.91
CA ASN A 210 -36.41 -1.77 13.12
C ASN A 210 -36.52 -2.78 11.97
N PRO A 211 -37.57 -3.63 11.92
CA PRO A 211 -37.72 -4.62 10.85
C PRO A 211 -37.82 -4.03 9.44
N ARG A 212 -38.35 -2.79 9.32
CA ARG A 212 -38.41 -2.08 8.04
C ARG A 212 -37.04 -1.70 7.48
N LEU A 213 -36.02 -1.70 8.33
CA LEU A 213 -34.64 -1.39 7.99
C LEU A 213 -33.74 -2.64 8.00
N GLY A 214 -34.35 -3.84 8.06
CA GLY A 214 -33.65 -5.11 7.89
C GLY A 214 -33.46 -5.93 9.17
N ALA A 215 -33.92 -5.46 10.33
CA ALA A 215 -33.93 -6.29 11.53
C ALA A 215 -34.90 -7.49 11.36
N PRO A 216 -34.59 -8.67 11.90
CA PRO A 216 -35.53 -9.80 11.89
C PRO A 216 -36.78 -9.50 12.73
N ASP A 217 -37.91 -10.10 12.32
CA ASP A 217 -39.18 -10.01 13.06
C ASP A 217 -39.12 -10.78 14.38
N MET A 218 -39.11 -10.04 15.49
CA MET A 218 -39.08 -10.53 16.87
C MET A 218 -40.03 -9.70 17.74
N PRO A 219 -40.45 -10.17 18.93
CA PRO A 219 -41.35 -9.41 19.79
C PRO A 219 -40.85 -8.00 20.13
N PHE A 220 -39.54 -7.86 20.42
CA PHE A 220 -38.93 -6.57 20.77
C PHE A 220 -38.49 -5.72 19.54
N THR A 221 -38.65 -6.22 18.31
CA THR A 221 -38.39 -5.43 17.08
C THR A 221 -39.70 -4.97 16.43
N THR A 222 -40.76 -5.79 16.52
CA THR A 222 -42.08 -5.54 15.92
C THR A 222 -43.01 -4.70 16.79
N ASP A 223 -42.95 -4.84 18.13
CA ASP A 223 -43.67 -3.95 19.06
C ASP A 223 -42.90 -2.62 19.19
N PRO A 224 -43.47 -1.48 18.77
CA PRO A 224 -42.81 -0.18 18.85
C PRO A 224 -42.42 0.22 20.28
N ALA A 225 -43.25 -0.11 21.28
CA ALA A 225 -42.97 0.27 22.67
C ALA A 225 -41.81 -0.56 23.25
N ALA A 226 -41.79 -1.86 22.99
CA ALA A 226 -40.67 -2.72 23.37
C ALA A 226 -39.39 -2.31 22.63
N ARG A 227 -39.47 -2.01 21.32
CA ARG A 227 -38.31 -1.56 20.55
C ARG A 227 -37.72 -0.27 21.10
N GLN A 228 -38.57 0.73 21.37
CA GLN A 228 -38.14 2.01 21.93
C GLN A 228 -37.47 1.81 23.30
N SER A 229 -38.09 1.03 24.18
CA SER A 229 -37.52 0.72 25.50
C SER A 229 -36.16 0.03 25.41
N LEU A 230 -35.97 -0.88 24.44
CA LEU A 230 -34.68 -1.52 24.21
C LEU A 230 -33.64 -0.54 23.67
N ALA A 231 -34.04 0.30 22.73
CA ALA A 231 -33.17 1.31 22.14
C ALA A 231 -32.68 2.32 23.18
N GLU A 232 -33.57 2.76 24.09
CA GLU A 232 -33.23 3.66 25.20
C GLU A 232 -32.23 3.01 26.16
N ALA A 233 -32.44 1.74 26.53
CA ALA A 233 -31.52 1.02 27.40
C ALA A 233 -30.14 0.81 26.75
N VAL A 234 -30.08 0.41 25.48
CA VAL A 234 -28.82 0.22 24.74
C VAL A 234 -28.10 1.55 24.56
N GLY A 235 -28.79 2.59 24.09
CA GLY A 235 -28.20 3.92 23.88
C GLY A 235 -27.69 4.55 25.16
N GLY A 236 -28.42 4.39 26.28
CA GLY A 236 -28.00 4.89 27.59
C GLY A 236 -26.76 4.19 28.15
N GLN A 237 -26.57 2.89 27.85
CA GLN A 237 -25.42 2.12 28.34
C GLN A 237 -24.17 2.24 27.47
N ALA A 238 -24.31 2.51 26.18
CA ALA A 238 -23.21 2.52 25.20
C ALA A 238 -22.18 3.66 25.39
N GLY A 239 -22.37 4.53 26.39
CA GLY A 239 -21.51 5.70 26.61
C GLY A 239 -21.61 6.67 25.43
N ASN A 240 -20.48 6.95 24.77
CA ASN A 240 -20.40 7.81 23.60
C ASN A 240 -20.08 7.05 22.29
N SER A 241 -20.24 5.71 22.29
CA SER A 241 -19.78 4.84 21.20
C SER A 241 -20.92 4.26 20.34
N PRO A 242 -21.12 4.78 19.11
CA PRO A 242 -21.99 4.17 18.12
C PRO A 242 -21.67 2.70 17.83
N LEU A 243 -20.40 2.31 17.91
CA LEU A 243 -19.99 0.92 17.70
C LEU A 243 -20.49 0.01 18.81
N VAL A 244 -20.49 0.45 20.07
CA VAL A 244 -21.02 -0.35 21.19
C VAL A 244 -22.52 -0.59 21.02
N VAL A 245 -23.27 0.41 20.53
CA VAL A 245 -24.68 0.24 20.16
C VAL A 245 -24.84 -0.84 19.08
N GLU A 246 -24.06 -0.75 18.01
CA GLU A 246 -24.11 -1.71 16.91
C GLU A 246 -23.81 -3.14 17.37
N LEU A 247 -22.73 -3.33 18.12
CA LEU A 247 -22.34 -4.64 18.64
C LEU A 247 -23.39 -5.19 19.61
N ALA A 248 -23.94 -4.36 20.50
CA ALA A 248 -25.00 -4.76 21.43
C ALA A 248 -26.23 -5.28 20.69
N VAL A 249 -26.72 -4.50 19.70
CA VAL A 249 -27.91 -4.87 18.91
C VAL A 249 -27.63 -6.12 18.09
N GLN A 250 -26.50 -6.21 17.38
CA GLN A 250 -26.17 -7.40 16.59
C GLN A 250 -26.04 -8.65 17.46
N SER A 251 -25.44 -8.55 18.65
CA SER A 251 -25.40 -9.65 19.62
C SER A 251 -26.78 -10.07 20.12
N ILE A 252 -27.73 -9.13 20.30
CA ILE A 252 -29.12 -9.43 20.68
C ILE A 252 -29.85 -10.14 19.55
N LEU A 253 -29.71 -9.64 18.32
CA LEU A 253 -30.36 -10.23 17.15
C LEU A 253 -29.80 -11.62 16.80
N THR A 254 -28.51 -11.85 17.06
CA THR A 254 -27.87 -13.16 16.82
C THR A 254 -28.33 -14.23 17.81
N SER A 255 -28.65 -13.86 19.05
CA SER A 255 -29.10 -14.80 20.09
C SER A 255 -30.16 -14.17 21.01
N PRO A 256 -31.44 -14.15 20.59
CA PRO A 256 -32.49 -13.44 21.30
C PRO A 256 -33.02 -14.16 22.55
N GLY A 257 -32.59 -15.42 22.80
CA GLY A 257 -33.33 -16.37 23.65
C GLY A 257 -32.91 -16.50 25.12
N THR A 258 -31.90 -15.76 25.60
CA THR A 258 -31.27 -16.09 26.90
C THR A 258 -31.46 -15.06 28.02
N VAL A 259 -31.87 -13.82 27.75
CA VAL A 259 -32.10 -12.79 28.80
C VAL A 259 -33.13 -11.74 28.33
N ALA A 260 -33.86 -11.11 29.27
CA ALA A 260 -34.66 -9.94 28.97
C ALA A 260 -33.76 -8.83 28.39
N PRO A 261 -34.00 -8.34 27.16
CA PRO A 261 -33.03 -7.53 26.44
C PRO A 261 -32.81 -6.13 27.06
N HIS A 262 -33.67 -5.71 28.00
CA HIS A 262 -33.63 -4.39 28.66
C HIS A 262 -32.85 -4.37 29.98
N ASP A 263 -32.38 -5.51 30.48
CA ASP A 263 -31.63 -5.54 31.74
C ASP A 263 -30.22 -4.98 31.50
N GLU A 264 -29.96 -3.81 32.09
CA GLU A 264 -28.69 -3.09 31.98
C GLU A 264 -27.47 -3.94 32.36
N ALA A 265 -27.63 -4.95 33.22
CA ALA A 265 -26.53 -5.87 33.59
C ALA A 265 -26.03 -6.73 32.41
N PHE A 266 -26.80 -6.79 31.32
CA PHE A 266 -26.50 -7.57 30.11
C PHE A 266 -26.33 -6.70 28.87
N LEU A 267 -26.19 -5.39 29.05
CA LEU A 267 -25.89 -4.42 28.01
C LEU A 267 -24.44 -3.93 28.15
N PRO A 268 -23.66 -3.90 27.06
CA PRO A 268 -22.27 -3.48 27.12
C PRO A 268 -22.13 -1.96 27.17
N SER A 269 -21.16 -1.49 27.96
CA SER A 269 -20.70 -0.09 27.97
C SER A 269 -19.37 0.11 27.22
N SER A 270 -18.80 -0.97 26.69
CA SER A 270 -17.52 -0.97 25.96
C SER A 270 -17.46 -2.14 24.97
N ILE A 271 -16.51 -2.08 24.03
CA ILE A 271 -16.26 -3.16 23.06
C ILE A 271 -15.87 -4.46 23.79
N GLY A 272 -14.99 -4.38 24.80
CA GLY A 272 -14.60 -5.52 25.61
C GLY A 272 -15.78 -6.20 26.33
N GLN A 273 -16.70 -5.41 26.88
CA GLN A 273 -17.94 -5.95 27.47
C GLN A 273 -18.87 -6.55 26.41
N ALA A 274 -18.96 -5.97 25.21
CA ALA A 274 -19.77 -6.51 24.13
C ALA A 274 -19.30 -7.93 23.73
N LEU A 275 -17.98 -8.11 23.63
CA LEU A 275 -17.35 -9.43 23.40
C LEU A 275 -17.69 -10.41 24.53
N ASP A 276 -17.49 -10.00 25.79
CA ASP A 276 -17.72 -10.87 26.97
C ASP A 276 -19.17 -11.31 27.11
N LEU A 277 -20.09 -10.34 27.01
CA LEU A 277 -21.52 -10.60 27.16
C LEU A 277 -22.04 -11.46 26.02
N HIS A 278 -21.59 -11.23 24.77
CA HIS A 278 -21.95 -12.08 23.64
C HIS A 278 -21.50 -13.53 23.80
N ALA A 279 -20.24 -13.73 24.20
CA ALA A 279 -19.72 -15.08 24.43
C ALA A 279 -20.52 -15.80 25.53
N ARG A 280 -20.74 -15.15 26.67
CA ARG A 280 -21.53 -15.71 27.79
C ARG A 280 -22.97 -16.00 27.39
N ARG A 281 -23.58 -15.15 26.55
CA ARG A 281 -24.94 -15.33 26.02
C ARG A 281 -25.10 -16.62 25.23
N LEU A 282 -24.04 -17.05 24.56
CA LEU A 282 -23.97 -18.30 23.81
C LEU A 282 -23.42 -19.48 24.64
N GLY A 283 -23.20 -19.28 25.94
CA GLY A 283 -22.61 -20.28 26.83
C GLY A 283 -21.12 -20.56 26.56
N ALA A 284 -20.45 -19.67 25.83
CA ALA A 284 -19.03 -19.76 25.52
C ALA A 284 -18.18 -18.96 26.51
N ASP A 285 -16.94 -19.40 26.70
CA ASP A 285 -15.93 -18.65 27.43
C ASP A 285 -15.48 -17.41 26.60
N PRO A 286 -15.50 -16.19 27.16
CA PRO A 286 -15.02 -15.00 26.45
C PRO A 286 -13.62 -15.10 25.88
N GLN A 287 -12.73 -15.88 26.51
CA GLN A 287 -11.39 -16.07 25.98
C GLN A 287 -11.39 -16.87 24.66
N THR A 288 -12.35 -17.79 24.49
CA THR A 288 -12.50 -18.56 23.24
C THR A 288 -12.86 -17.64 22.07
N LEU A 289 -13.78 -16.68 22.27
CA LEU A 289 -14.10 -15.68 21.26
C LEU A 289 -12.88 -14.83 20.91
N ARG A 290 -12.13 -14.35 21.92
CA ARG A 290 -10.91 -13.57 21.67
C ARG A 290 -9.86 -14.36 20.89
N GLN A 291 -9.70 -15.66 21.16
CA GLN A 291 -8.81 -16.53 20.41
C GLN A 291 -9.21 -16.66 18.93
N LEU A 292 -10.52 -16.71 18.63
CA LEU A 292 -11.03 -16.74 17.26
C LEU A 292 -10.81 -15.41 16.51
N LEU A 293 -10.90 -14.27 17.21
CA LEU A 293 -10.74 -12.95 16.63
C LEU A 293 -9.27 -12.48 16.56
N ALA A 294 -8.37 -13.07 17.36
CA ALA A 294 -6.97 -12.65 17.45
C ALA A 294 -6.22 -12.64 16.10
N PRO A 295 -6.35 -13.65 15.21
CA PRO A 295 -5.73 -13.57 13.89
C PRO A 295 -6.25 -12.40 13.06
N LEU A 296 -7.55 -12.12 13.09
CA LEU A 296 -8.15 -11.01 12.33
C LEU A 296 -7.73 -9.65 12.91
N ALA A 297 -7.53 -9.57 14.23
CA ALA A 297 -6.97 -8.40 14.89
C ALA A 297 -5.48 -8.19 14.57
N LEU A 298 -4.76 -9.22 14.15
CA LEU A 298 -3.33 -9.13 13.80
C LEU A 298 -3.09 -9.14 12.29
N ALA A 299 -4.15 -9.29 11.49
CA ALA A 299 -4.10 -9.36 10.05
C ALA A 299 -3.60 -8.04 9.45
N GLU A 300 -2.79 -8.18 8.40
CA GLU A 300 -2.49 -7.10 7.45
C GLU A 300 -3.49 -7.14 6.27
N GLY A 301 -3.59 -6.05 5.52
CA GLY A 301 -4.46 -5.94 4.34
C GLY A 301 -5.96 -5.94 4.67
N ASP A 302 -6.77 -6.42 3.72
CA ASP A 302 -8.24 -6.35 3.77
C ASP A 302 -8.91 -7.50 4.53
N GLY A 303 -8.14 -8.46 5.04
CA GLY A 303 -8.65 -9.60 5.79
C GLY A 303 -7.85 -10.88 5.57
N LEU A 304 -8.34 -11.99 6.12
CA LEU A 304 -7.71 -13.31 6.03
C LEU A 304 -8.55 -14.26 5.17
N PRO A 305 -7.95 -15.03 4.25
CA PRO A 305 -8.58 -16.23 3.72
C PRO A 305 -9.00 -17.18 4.85
N VAL A 306 -10.17 -17.83 4.72
CA VAL A 306 -10.75 -18.68 5.79
C VAL A 306 -9.81 -19.79 6.26
N ASP A 307 -9.08 -20.43 5.33
CA ASP A 307 -8.13 -21.50 5.62
C ASP A 307 -6.88 -20.98 6.35
N ILE A 308 -6.38 -19.81 5.97
CA ILE A 308 -5.31 -19.12 6.69
C ILE A 308 -5.78 -18.70 8.08
N TRP A 309 -6.97 -18.11 8.21
CA TRP A 309 -7.55 -17.76 9.50
C TRP A 309 -7.63 -18.97 10.43
N ALA A 310 -8.17 -20.10 9.96
CA ALA A 310 -8.27 -21.32 10.75
C ALA A 310 -6.88 -21.84 11.20
N ARG A 311 -5.87 -21.79 10.32
CA ARG A 311 -4.48 -22.13 10.67
C ARG A 311 -3.94 -21.21 11.76
N LEU A 312 -4.15 -19.90 11.64
CA LEU A 312 -3.63 -18.92 12.60
C LEU A 312 -4.34 -19.00 13.96
N VAL A 313 -5.64 -19.32 14.00
CA VAL A 313 -6.36 -19.58 15.26
C VAL A 313 -5.67 -20.72 16.03
N ASN A 314 -5.37 -21.83 15.36
CA ASN A 314 -4.69 -22.97 15.99
C ASN A 314 -3.28 -22.58 16.49
N ALA A 315 -2.52 -21.85 15.67
CA ALA A 315 -1.17 -21.41 16.01
C ALA A 315 -1.15 -20.52 17.26
N LEU A 316 -2.03 -19.51 17.32
CA LEU A 316 -2.11 -18.60 18.48
C LEU A 316 -2.71 -19.27 19.72
N ALA A 317 -3.66 -20.19 19.55
CA ALA A 317 -4.24 -20.92 20.68
C ALA A 317 -3.27 -21.96 21.26
N GLY A 318 -2.28 -22.41 20.49
CA GLY A 318 -1.32 -23.45 20.87
C GLY A 318 -1.96 -24.83 21.08
N LYS A 319 -3.17 -25.05 20.56
CA LYS A 319 -3.96 -26.28 20.67
C LYS A 319 -4.90 -26.41 19.48
N ASP A 320 -5.40 -27.62 19.24
CA ASP A 320 -6.41 -27.87 18.21
C ASP A 320 -7.74 -27.20 18.56
N MET A 321 -8.15 -26.27 17.70
CA MET A 321 -9.38 -25.49 17.76
C MET A 321 -10.35 -25.84 16.63
N SER A 322 -10.08 -26.87 15.82
CA SER A 322 -10.85 -27.21 14.62
C SER A 322 -12.36 -27.41 14.90
N GLY A 323 -12.69 -28.07 16.01
CA GLY A 323 -14.09 -28.25 16.43
C GLY A 323 -14.78 -26.94 16.82
N VAL A 324 -14.06 -26.01 17.46
CA VAL A 324 -14.58 -24.67 17.81
C VAL A 324 -14.76 -23.82 16.56
N ILE A 325 -13.79 -23.88 15.64
CA ILE A 325 -13.82 -23.17 14.36
C ILE A 325 -15.06 -23.55 13.55
N ALA A 326 -15.35 -24.85 13.42
CA ALA A 326 -16.49 -25.36 12.66
C ALA A 326 -17.86 -24.84 13.17
N GLY A 327 -17.98 -24.56 14.47
CA GLY A 327 -19.19 -24.03 15.11
C GLY A 327 -19.15 -22.53 15.41
N SER A 328 -18.14 -21.80 14.95
CA SER A 328 -17.85 -20.43 15.42
C SER A 328 -18.79 -19.35 14.88
N GLY A 329 -19.61 -19.63 13.85
CA GLY A 329 -20.35 -18.60 13.11
C GLY A 329 -21.24 -17.69 13.98
N ALA A 330 -22.01 -18.25 14.92
CA ALA A 330 -22.82 -17.44 15.83
C ALA A 330 -21.97 -16.67 16.87
N LEU A 331 -20.81 -17.23 17.24
CA LEU A 331 -19.91 -16.64 18.22
C LEU A 331 -19.16 -15.44 17.63
N THR A 332 -18.71 -15.52 16.38
CA THR A 332 -17.97 -14.46 15.69
C THR A 332 -18.84 -13.51 14.88
N GLY A 333 -20.08 -13.91 14.55
CA GLY A 333 -20.99 -13.21 13.63
C GLY A 333 -21.11 -11.69 13.84
N PRO A 334 -21.38 -11.19 15.06
CA PRO A 334 -21.47 -9.74 15.30
C PRO A 334 -20.18 -8.94 15.11
N PHE A 335 -19.03 -9.62 14.95
CA PHE A 335 -17.71 -9.00 14.97
C PHE A 335 -16.94 -9.18 13.67
N VAL A 336 -17.45 -10.00 12.74
CA VAL A 336 -16.76 -10.42 11.53
C VAL A 336 -17.70 -10.26 10.34
N LYS A 337 -17.16 -9.73 9.24
CA LYS A 337 -17.82 -9.71 7.93
C LYS A 337 -17.03 -10.59 6.96
N SER A 338 -17.75 -11.22 6.06
CA SER A 338 -17.19 -11.99 4.95
C SER A 338 -17.20 -11.14 3.69
N LEU A 339 -16.05 -11.03 3.03
CA LEU A 339 -15.89 -10.31 1.78
C LEU A 339 -15.57 -11.31 0.66
N GLN A 340 -16.21 -11.13 -0.48
CA GLN A 340 -15.79 -11.77 -1.73
C GLN A 340 -14.96 -10.74 -2.48
N PRO A 341 -13.67 -10.97 -2.73
CA PRO A 341 -12.86 -10.05 -3.51
C PRO A 341 -13.43 -9.93 -4.93
N ASP A 342 -13.54 -8.72 -5.46
CA ASP A 342 -13.98 -8.47 -6.84
C ASP A 342 -12.91 -8.84 -7.89
N GLU A 343 -11.69 -9.22 -7.44
CA GLU A 343 -10.58 -9.53 -8.33
C GLU A 343 -10.74 -10.87 -9.06
N ALA A 344 -10.62 -10.81 -10.39
CA ALA A 344 -10.66 -11.96 -11.28
C ALA A 344 -9.50 -12.93 -10.98
N GLY A 345 -9.76 -13.92 -10.12
CA GLY A 345 -8.82 -14.99 -9.78
C GLY A 345 -8.80 -15.37 -8.29
N SER A 346 -9.33 -14.52 -7.40
CA SER A 346 -9.48 -14.88 -5.99
C SER A 346 -10.81 -15.58 -5.77
N THR A 347 -10.79 -16.89 -5.55
CA THR A 347 -11.99 -17.70 -5.25
C THR A 347 -12.27 -17.79 -3.76
N HIS A 348 -11.50 -17.07 -2.93
CA HIS A 348 -11.48 -17.27 -1.49
C HIS A 348 -12.22 -16.14 -0.76
N THR A 349 -13.24 -16.53 0.00
CA THR A 349 -13.89 -15.67 0.99
C THR A 349 -12.85 -15.14 1.97
N LEU A 350 -12.75 -13.81 2.09
CA LEU A 350 -11.95 -13.17 3.12
C LEU A 350 -12.81 -12.92 4.35
N LEU A 351 -12.24 -13.15 5.53
CA LEU A 351 -12.80 -12.74 6.81
C LEU A 351 -12.12 -11.45 7.24
N GLN A 352 -12.92 -10.45 7.59
CA GLN A 352 -12.44 -9.18 8.15
C GLN A 352 -13.21 -8.88 9.43
N LEU A 353 -12.57 -8.21 10.38
CA LEU A 353 -13.31 -7.61 11.50
C LEU A 353 -14.34 -6.62 10.96
N LEU A 354 -15.51 -6.58 11.57
CA LEU A 354 -16.57 -5.63 11.25
C LEU A 354 -16.06 -4.19 11.35
N HIS A 355 -15.29 -3.91 12.41
CA HIS A 355 -14.74 -2.58 12.69
C HIS A 355 -13.31 -2.65 13.26
N PRO A 356 -12.38 -1.76 12.86
CA PRO A 356 -10.98 -1.78 13.33
C PRO A 356 -10.81 -1.69 14.85
N ALA A 357 -11.68 -0.97 15.55
CA ALA A 357 -11.66 -0.83 17.01
C ALA A 357 -11.84 -2.16 17.77
N ILE A 358 -12.47 -3.17 17.16
CA ILE A 358 -12.51 -4.53 17.71
C ILE A 358 -11.09 -5.11 17.72
N GLY A 359 -10.32 -4.86 16.66
CA GLY A 359 -8.93 -5.27 16.58
C GLY A 359 -8.06 -4.58 17.63
N ASP A 360 -8.30 -3.29 17.89
CA ASP A 360 -7.61 -2.56 18.97
C ASP A 360 -7.88 -3.19 20.35
N GLU A 361 -9.15 -3.47 20.66
CA GLU A 361 -9.56 -4.14 21.90
C GLU A 361 -8.90 -5.51 22.06
N ILE A 362 -8.91 -6.33 21.01
CA ILE A 362 -8.30 -7.66 21.04
C ILE A 362 -6.78 -7.55 21.22
N ARG A 363 -6.10 -6.65 20.50
CA ARG A 363 -4.64 -6.44 20.63
C ARG A 363 -4.26 -5.94 22.02
N ALA A 364 -5.05 -5.05 22.61
CA ALA A 364 -4.83 -4.54 23.97
C ALA A 364 -4.93 -5.64 25.04
N GLY A 365 -5.74 -6.68 24.79
CA GLY A 365 -5.87 -7.85 25.67
C GLY A 365 -4.81 -8.94 25.46
N LEU A 366 -3.94 -8.84 24.45
CA LEU A 366 -2.89 -9.83 24.22
C LEU A 366 -1.73 -9.66 25.22
N PRO A 367 -1.16 -10.75 25.78
CA PRO A 367 0.02 -10.65 26.64
C PRO A 367 1.23 -10.03 25.94
N SER A 368 1.39 -10.30 24.65
CA SER A 368 2.43 -9.72 23.80
C SER A 368 2.02 -9.82 22.34
N VAL A 369 1.78 -8.67 21.71
CA VAL A 369 1.51 -8.58 20.27
C VAL A 369 2.71 -9.12 19.47
N ARG A 370 3.94 -8.78 19.87
CA ARG A 370 5.16 -9.28 19.22
C ARG A 370 5.24 -10.80 19.23
N ALA A 371 4.97 -11.44 20.37
CA ALA A 371 5.02 -12.91 20.47
C ALA A 371 3.93 -13.58 19.61
N ALA A 372 2.72 -13.02 19.60
CA ALA A 372 1.65 -13.49 18.73
C ALA A 372 2.03 -13.35 17.24
N GLN A 373 2.66 -12.24 16.85
CA GLN A 373 3.14 -12.06 15.48
C GLN A 373 4.28 -13.00 15.12
N THR A 374 5.17 -13.35 16.06
CA THR A 374 6.15 -14.42 15.85
C THR A 374 5.45 -15.75 15.53
N GLN A 375 4.43 -16.12 16.30
CA GLN A 375 3.67 -17.36 16.06
C GLN A 375 2.95 -17.33 14.70
N ILE A 376 2.33 -16.20 14.34
CA ILE A 376 1.70 -16.01 13.02
C ILE A 376 2.73 -16.14 11.91
N ALA A 377 3.84 -15.41 11.99
CA ALA A 377 4.88 -15.44 10.97
C ALA A 377 5.42 -16.86 10.74
N MET A 378 5.67 -17.63 11.81
CA MET A 378 6.10 -19.03 11.68
C MET A 378 5.03 -19.90 11.03
N ALA A 379 3.77 -19.78 11.45
CA ALA A 379 2.67 -20.55 10.87
C ALA A 379 2.44 -20.22 9.38
N LEU A 380 2.66 -18.96 8.96
CA LEU A 380 2.59 -18.53 7.56
C LEU A 380 3.77 -19.05 6.74
N LEU A 381 5.01 -19.01 7.26
CA LEU A 381 6.18 -19.58 6.58
C LEU A 381 6.06 -21.10 6.40
N GLU A 382 5.52 -21.80 7.41
CA GLU A 382 5.20 -23.23 7.31
C GLU A 382 4.07 -23.53 6.31
N ALA A 383 3.23 -22.54 5.99
CA ALA A 383 2.17 -22.68 5.00
C ALA A 383 2.67 -22.53 3.56
N VAL A 384 3.91 -22.06 3.34
CA VAL A 384 4.50 -21.90 2.00
C VAL A 384 4.78 -23.29 1.40
N PRO A 385 4.07 -23.71 0.34
CA PRO A 385 4.23 -25.03 -0.24
C PRO A 385 5.64 -25.22 -0.79
N GLU A 386 6.33 -26.29 -0.40
CA GLU A 386 7.69 -26.62 -0.87
C GLU A 386 8.74 -25.51 -0.63
N GLN A 387 8.44 -24.52 0.23
CA GLN A 387 9.22 -23.28 0.38
C GLN A 387 9.32 -22.46 -0.92
N ASP A 388 8.33 -22.58 -1.81
CA ASP A 388 8.21 -21.87 -3.07
C ASP A 388 7.17 -20.72 -2.97
N TRP A 389 7.66 -19.48 -2.95
CA TRP A 389 6.82 -18.28 -2.91
C TRP A 389 5.92 -18.10 -4.14
N GLY A 390 6.28 -18.72 -5.27
CA GLY A 390 5.44 -18.73 -6.47
C GLY A 390 4.15 -19.54 -6.29
N LYS A 391 4.16 -20.52 -5.37
CA LYS A 391 3.02 -21.37 -4.99
C LYS A 391 2.30 -20.89 -3.72
N ALA A 392 2.89 -19.96 -2.97
CA ALA A 392 2.30 -19.43 -1.77
C ALA A 392 0.98 -18.70 -2.05
N ASP A 393 0.05 -18.78 -1.09
CA ASP A 393 -1.16 -17.98 -1.12
C ASP A 393 -0.81 -16.47 -1.22
N PRO A 394 -1.55 -15.68 -2.02
CA PRO A 394 -1.32 -14.24 -2.16
C PRO A 394 -1.22 -13.51 -0.82
N TYR A 395 -2.04 -13.87 0.17
CA TYR A 395 -1.98 -13.29 1.51
C TYR A 395 -0.61 -13.51 2.15
N VAL A 396 -0.13 -14.76 2.14
CA VAL A 396 1.15 -15.14 2.75
C VAL A 396 2.28 -14.33 2.13
N ARG A 397 2.45 -14.37 0.81
CA ARG A 397 3.58 -13.70 0.14
C ARG A 397 3.50 -12.17 0.19
N ASN A 398 2.32 -11.58 0.21
CA ASN A 398 2.16 -10.11 0.20
C ASN A 398 2.25 -9.51 1.61
N HIS A 399 1.90 -10.26 2.65
CA HIS A 399 1.77 -9.72 4.01
C HIS A 399 2.74 -10.31 5.04
N ILE A 400 3.51 -11.36 4.71
CA ILE A 400 4.53 -11.90 5.63
C ILE A 400 5.54 -10.85 6.11
N ALA A 401 5.86 -9.86 5.26
CA ALA A 401 6.77 -8.78 5.61
C ALA A 401 6.22 -7.91 6.76
N GLY A 402 4.91 -7.63 6.79
CA GLY A 402 4.27 -6.89 7.88
C GLY A 402 4.25 -7.67 9.20
N HIS A 403 3.91 -8.97 9.14
CA HIS A 403 3.97 -9.84 10.32
C HIS A 403 5.38 -9.97 10.90
N THR A 404 6.38 -10.16 10.04
CA THR A 404 7.78 -10.28 10.47
C THR A 404 8.36 -8.95 10.95
N LEU A 405 7.93 -7.82 10.42
CA LEU A 405 8.31 -6.50 10.93
C LEU A 405 7.90 -6.33 12.40
N GLU A 406 6.62 -6.57 12.71
CA GLU A 406 6.13 -6.43 14.09
C GLU A 406 6.71 -7.50 15.03
N ALA A 407 7.01 -8.69 14.50
CA ALA A 407 7.73 -9.74 15.22
C ALA A 407 9.21 -9.40 15.49
N GLY A 408 9.80 -8.43 14.79
CA GLY A 408 11.24 -8.14 14.84
C GLY A 408 12.11 -9.18 14.11
N LEU A 409 11.53 -9.86 13.11
CA LEU A 409 12.14 -10.95 12.35
C LEU A 409 12.31 -10.63 10.85
N LEU A 410 11.92 -9.42 10.42
CA LEU A 410 11.98 -9.04 9.01
C LEU A 410 13.42 -9.09 8.43
N PRO A 411 14.48 -8.58 9.10
CA PRO A 411 15.83 -8.63 8.53
C PRO A 411 16.32 -10.03 8.15
N GLN A 412 15.91 -11.07 8.90
CA GLN A 412 16.26 -12.46 8.59
C GLN A 412 15.53 -13.00 7.36
N LEU A 413 14.32 -12.49 7.07
CA LEU A 413 13.54 -12.87 5.90
C LEU A 413 14.05 -12.16 4.62
N LEU A 414 14.59 -10.95 4.76
CA LEU A 414 15.10 -10.13 3.64
C LEU A 414 16.42 -10.63 3.02
N THR A 415 16.77 -11.90 3.24
CA THR A 415 17.86 -12.59 2.54
C THR A 415 17.34 -13.53 1.44
N ASP A 416 16.02 -13.66 1.28
CA ASP A 416 15.44 -14.53 0.25
C ASP A 416 15.01 -13.73 -1.00
N PRO A 417 15.73 -13.84 -2.12
CA PRO A 417 15.37 -13.12 -3.35
C PRO A 417 14.08 -13.65 -3.98
N ALA A 418 13.64 -14.87 -3.67
CA ALA A 418 12.36 -15.39 -4.13
C ALA A 418 11.19 -14.56 -3.58
N LEU A 419 11.27 -14.14 -2.30
CA LEU A 419 10.28 -13.24 -1.73
C LEU A 419 10.22 -11.91 -2.48
N PHE A 420 11.36 -11.32 -2.82
CA PHE A 420 11.42 -10.04 -3.57
C PHE A 420 10.79 -10.13 -4.95
N VAL A 421 10.88 -11.30 -5.58
CA VAL A 421 10.31 -11.57 -6.90
C VAL A 421 8.80 -11.78 -6.82
N HIS A 422 8.28 -12.43 -5.78
CA HIS A 422 6.88 -12.85 -5.73
C HIS A 422 5.96 -11.95 -4.91
N ALA A 423 6.46 -11.30 -3.86
CA ALA A 423 5.65 -10.40 -3.03
C ALA A 423 5.18 -9.16 -3.80
N ASP A 424 4.05 -8.60 -3.39
CA ASP A 424 3.62 -7.28 -3.86
C ASP A 424 4.68 -6.21 -3.50
N PRO A 425 5.19 -5.43 -4.47
CA PRO A 425 6.20 -4.42 -4.20
C PRO A 425 5.79 -3.32 -3.23
N VAL A 426 4.49 -2.99 -3.13
CA VAL A 426 4.01 -1.89 -2.29
C VAL A 426 4.13 -2.21 -0.79
N PRO A 427 3.49 -3.26 -0.25
CA PRO A 427 3.63 -3.60 1.17
C PRO A 427 5.05 -4.07 1.51
N LEU A 428 5.75 -4.77 0.60
CA LEU A 428 7.13 -5.20 0.86
C LEU A 428 8.07 -3.99 1.02
N ARG A 429 7.99 -3.00 0.11
CA ARG A 429 8.78 -1.77 0.22
C ARG A 429 8.50 -1.04 1.53
N ALA A 430 7.23 -0.83 1.88
CA ALA A 430 6.85 -0.12 3.10
C ALA A 430 7.36 -0.83 4.36
N ALA A 431 7.33 -2.16 4.40
CA ALA A 431 7.87 -2.94 5.51
C ALA A 431 9.40 -2.76 5.64
N ILE A 432 10.13 -2.77 4.51
CA ILE A 432 11.59 -2.63 4.51
C ILE A 432 11.99 -1.19 4.91
N GLU A 433 11.28 -0.16 4.42
CA GLU A 433 11.53 1.26 4.78
C GLU A 433 11.25 1.59 6.26
N ALA A 434 10.55 0.71 6.98
CA ALA A 434 10.32 0.84 8.42
C ALA A 434 11.49 0.30 9.26
N VAL A 435 12.40 -0.48 8.67
CA VAL A 435 13.58 -1.02 9.35
C VAL A 435 14.75 -0.03 9.27
N PRO A 436 15.49 0.22 10.37
CA PRO A 436 16.69 1.05 10.34
C PRO A 436 17.70 0.57 9.28
N THR A 437 18.30 1.50 8.55
CA THR A 437 19.16 1.15 7.38
C THR A 437 20.37 0.31 7.78
N GLU A 438 20.87 0.50 9.00
CA GLU A 438 21.96 -0.25 9.62
C GLU A 438 21.63 -1.73 9.89
N GLU A 439 20.35 -2.07 10.09
CA GLU A 439 19.87 -3.44 10.29
C GLU A 439 19.59 -4.16 8.97
N LEU A 440 19.48 -3.41 7.86
CA LEU A 440 19.23 -3.98 6.54
C LEU A 440 20.50 -4.60 5.92
N GLY A 441 20.38 -5.84 5.49
CA GLY A 441 21.40 -6.49 4.66
C GLY A 441 21.51 -5.87 3.26
N ALA A 442 22.64 -6.13 2.59
CA ALA A 442 22.87 -5.71 1.19
C ALA A 442 21.74 -6.05 0.21
N PRO A 443 21.13 -7.26 0.21
CA PRO A 443 20.02 -7.57 -0.70
C PRO A 443 18.77 -6.71 -0.44
N ALA A 444 18.44 -6.40 0.80
CA ALA A 444 17.32 -5.53 1.14
C ALA A 444 17.52 -4.09 0.64
N ARG A 445 18.75 -3.57 0.75
CA ARG A 445 19.11 -2.26 0.21
C ARG A 445 19.03 -2.22 -1.32
N THR A 446 19.46 -3.30 -1.98
CA THR A 446 19.30 -3.49 -3.44
C THR A 446 17.82 -3.46 -3.83
N TYR A 447 16.98 -4.14 -3.05
CA TYR A 447 15.54 -4.13 -3.27
C TYR A 447 14.95 -2.73 -3.12
N LEU A 448 15.27 -1.99 -2.04
CA LEU A 448 14.79 -0.62 -1.84
C LEU A 448 15.16 0.32 -2.98
N ARG A 449 16.39 0.22 -3.49
CA ARG A 449 16.84 0.99 -4.67
C ARG A 449 15.99 0.70 -5.90
N THR A 450 15.55 -0.55 -6.07
CA THR A 450 14.81 -1.02 -7.25
C THR A 450 13.29 -0.84 -7.10
N ALA A 451 12.76 -0.85 -5.87
CA ALA A 451 11.33 -0.87 -5.58
C ALA A 451 10.52 0.27 -6.24
N PRO A 452 10.99 1.54 -6.29
CA PRO A 452 10.27 2.60 -7.01
C PRO A 452 10.01 2.28 -8.48
N LEU A 453 10.97 1.63 -9.16
CA LEU A 453 10.81 1.17 -10.55
C LEU A 453 9.74 0.07 -10.61
N LEU A 454 9.80 -0.92 -9.71
CA LEU A 454 8.86 -2.05 -9.68
C LEU A 454 7.40 -1.60 -9.49
N THR A 455 7.18 -0.66 -8.56
CA THR A 455 5.85 -0.11 -8.27
C THR A 455 5.34 0.74 -9.43
N ARG A 456 6.16 1.66 -9.95
CA ARG A 456 5.76 2.59 -11.03
C ARG A 456 5.39 1.85 -12.31
N THR A 457 6.10 0.79 -12.65
CA THR A 457 5.85 0.01 -13.88
C THR A 457 4.86 -1.14 -13.66
N GLN A 458 4.39 -1.36 -12.44
CA GLN A 458 3.61 -2.55 -12.05
C GLN A 458 4.25 -3.85 -12.59
N ALA A 459 5.56 -3.98 -12.40
CA ALA A 459 6.34 -5.02 -13.07
C ALA A 459 5.79 -6.43 -12.78
N PRO A 460 5.40 -7.21 -13.81
CA PRO A 460 5.03 -8.61 -13.63
C PRO A 460 6.19 -9.42 -13.07
N THR A 461 5.91 -10.58 -12.45
CA THR A 461 6.89 -11.42 -11.74
C THR A 461 8.18 -11.69 -12.53
N VAL A 462 8.07 -12.04 -13.81
CA VAL A 462 9.25 -12.33 -14.67
C VAL A 462 10.10 -11.07 -14.90
N LEU A 463 9.46 -9.93 -15.16
CA LEU A 463 10.17 -8.66 -15.34
C LEU A 463 10.81 -8.21 -14.02
N ARG A 464 10.10 -8.36 -12.90
CA ARG A 464 10.61 -8.07 -11.56
C ARG A 464 11.87 -8.89 -11.26
N ALA A 465 11.85 -10.19 -11.55
CA ALA A 465 13.00 -11.06 -11.42
C ALA A 465 14.19 -10.61 -12.28
N ALA A 466 13.94 -10.26 -13.55
CA ALA A 466 15.01 -9.79 -14.44
C ALA A 466 15.64 -8.46 -13.99
N LEU A 467 14.82 -7.52 -13.51
CA LEU A 467 15.27 -6.24 -12.96
C LEU A 467 16.07 -6.44 -11.66
N LEU A 468 15.60 -7.29 -10.75
CA LEU A 468 16.31 -7.62 -9.51
C LEU A 468 17.62 -8.37 -9.78
N GLU A 469 17.63 -9.31 -10.73
CA GLU A 469 18.87 -10.00 -11.16
C GLU A 469 19.92 -8.99 -11.63
N THR A 470 19.50 -8.03 -12.44
CA THR A 470 20.38 -6.95 -12.93
C THR A 470 20.87 -6.09 -11.76
N ALA A 471 19.98 -5.71 -10.84
CA ALA A 471 20.31 -4.89 -9.68
C ALA A 471 21.29 -5.60 -8.72
N PHE A 472 21.13 -6.91 -8.50
CA PHE A 472 22.07 -7.69 -7.70
C PHE A 472 23.46 -7.73 -8.34
N VAL A 473 23.57 -7.88 -9.66
CA VAL A 473 24.87 -7.82 -10.34
C VAL A 473 25.49 -6.42 -10.25
N GLU A 474 24.68 -5.35 -10.37
CA GLU A 474 25.14 -3.97 -10.18
C GLU A 474 25.69 -3.72 -8.78
N ASP A 475 25.06 -4.27 -7.75
CA ASP A 475 25.44 -4.07 -6.35
C ASP A 475 26.49 -5.09 -5.86
N GLY A 476 27.03 -5.93 -6.76
CA GLY A 476 28.10 -6.88 -6.45
C GLY A 476 27.65 -8.09 -5.63
N LEU A 477 26.41 -8.55 -5.85
CA LEU A 477 25.74 -9.64 -5.13
C LEU A 477 25.45 -10.85 -6.06
N PRO A 478 26.49 -11.49 -6.65
CA PRO A 478 26.31 -12.54 -7.66
C PRO A 478 25.55 -13.76 -7.12
N GLU A 479 25.66 -14.09 -5.83
CA GLU A 479 24.95 -15.20 -5.21
C GLU A 479 23.44 -15.01 -5.20
N TYR A 480 22.97 -13.76 -5.12
CA TYR A 480 21.55 -13.38 -5.18
C TYR A 480 21.05 -13.35 -6.62
N ALA A 481 21.86 -12.86 -7.56
CA ALA A 481 21.57 -12.95 -8.98
C ALA A 481 21.40 -14.43 -9.42
N ASP A 482 22.33 -15.30 -9.00
CA ASP A 482 22.25 -16.75 -9.27
C ASP A 482 21.05 -17.40 -8.56
N ALA A 483 20.67 -16.93 -7.37
CA ALA A 483 19.46 -17.39 -6.69
C ALA A 483 18.19 -17.05 -7.47
N THR A 484 18.12 -15.86 -8.10
CA THR A 484 17.01 -15.50 -9.00
C THR A 484 16.92 -16.43 -10.20
N HIS A 485 18.06 -16.86 -10.77
CA HIS A 485 18.06 -17.86 -11.87
C HIS A 485 17.57 -19.24 -11.43
N ARG A 486 17.77 -19.61 -10.15
CA ARG A 486 17.30 -20.89 -9.60
C ARG A 486 15.79 -20.97 -9.40
N LEU A 487 15.06 -19.87 -9.53
CA LEU A 487 13.59 -19.83 -9.44
C LEU A 487 12.88 -20.50 -10.63
N GLY A 488 13.61 -20.88 -11.69
CA GLY A 488 13.03 -21.53 -12.86
C GLY A 488 12.20 -20.60 -13.75
N LEU A 489 12.30 -19.27 -13.56
CA LEU A 489 11.66 -18.28 -14.42
C LEU A 489 12.46 -18.08 -15.71
N GLU A 490 11.76 -18.03 -16.85
CA GLU A 490 12.37 -17.68 -18.14
C GLU A 490 12.62 -16.17 -18.21
N LEU A 491 13.77 -15.74 -17.71
CA LEU A 491 14.14 -14.33 -17.75
C LEU A 491 14.44 -13.87 -19.19
N PRO A 492 13.95 -12.68 -19.61
CA PRO A 492 14.20 -12.12 -20.94
C PRO A 492 15.68 -11.79 -21.21
N TRP A 493 16.49 -11.69 -20.15
CA TRP A 493 17.93 -11.54 -20.26
C TRP A 493 18.67 -12.15 -19.07
N ARG A 494 20.00 -12.26 -19.22
CA ARG A 494 20.95 -12.50 -18.13
C ARG A 494 21.98 -11.38 -18.10
N THR A 495 22.22 -10.80 -16.94
CA THR A 495 23.28 -9.80 -16.79
C THR A 495 24.65 -10.49 -16.80
N LEU A 496 25.52 -10.06 -17.71
CA LEU A 496 26.86 -10.64 -17.87
C LEU A 496 27.87 -9.96 -16.95
N TRP A 497 27.80 -8.64 -16.86
CA TRP A 497 28.62 -7.81 -16.00
C TRP A 497 28.01 -6.41 -15.89
N SER A 498 28.39 -5.69 -14.83
CA SER A 498 28.10 -4.27 -14.63
C SER A 498 29.39 -3.54 -14.25
N LEU A 499 29.56 -2.32 -14.73
CA LEU A 499 30.74 -1.49 -14.53
C LEU A 499 30.32 -0.07 -14.09
N PRO A 500 30.60 0.34 -12.84
CA PRO A 500 30.17 1.62 -12.29
C PRO A 500 31.09 2.77 -12.70
N VAL A 501 31.16 3.05 -14.01
CA VAL A 501 31.96 4.15 -14.58
C VAL A 501 31.05 5.31 -14.97
N PRO A 502 31.14 6.48 -14.31
CA PRO A 502 30.30 7.62 -14.64
C PRO A 502 30.74 8.31 -15.93
N GLY A 503 29.85 9.15 -16.49
CA GLY A 503 30.17 10.00 -17.63
C GLY A 503 30.32 9.28 -18.97
N ILE A 504 29.73 8.08 -19.11
CA ILE A 504 29.75 7.34 -20.38
C ILE A 504 28.86 8.05 -21.40
N SER A 505 29.47 8.56 -22.47
CA SER A 505 28.76 9.29 -23.54
C SER A 505 28.46 8.44 -24.77
N GLY A 506 28.99 7.21 -24.84
CA GLY A 506 28.81 6.32 -25.98
C GLY A 506 29.23 4.90 -25.64
N VAL A 507 28.52 3.93 -26.21
CA VAL A 507 28.88 2.51 -26.15
C VAL A 507 28.81 1.90 -27.54
N THR A 508 29.69 0.94 -27.83
CA THR A 508 29.70 0.22 -29.10
C THR A 508 30.22 -1.18 -28.89
N VAL A 509 29.59 -2.16 -29.54
CA VAL A 509 30.11 -3.52 -29.61
C VAL A 509 31.10 -3.65 -30.76
N GLY A 510 32.23 -4.30 -30.51
CA GLY A 510 33.24 -4.62 -31.51
C GLY A 510 33.79 -6.03 -31.34
N SER A 511 34.75 -6.39 -32.18
CA SER A 511 35.53 -7.61 -32.09
C SER A 511 37.03 -7.31 -32.16
N LEU A 512 37.81 -8.01 -31.34
CA LEU A 512 39.26 -7.96 -31.35
C LEU A 512 39.80 -9.23 -32.04
N PRO A 513 40.45 -9.10 -33.22
CA PRO A 513 41.04 -10.24 -33.91
C PRO A 513 42.13 -10.91 -33.07
N ARG A 514 42.15 -12.24 -33.03
CA ARG A 514 43.24 -13.02 -32.41
C ARG A 514 44.09 -13.70 -33.49
N PRO A 515 45.43 -13.76 -33.33
CA PRO A 515 46.31 -14.48 -34.25
C PRO A 515 45.96 -15.97 -34.38
N ALA A 516 45.43 -16.57 -33.31
CA ALA A 516 44.94 -17.94 -33.28
C ALA A 516 43.64 -18.00 -32.47
N GLY A 517 42.57 -18.52 -33.07
CA GLY A 517 41.24 -18.68 -32.45
C GLY A 517 40.20 -17.64 -32.90
N PRO A 518 38.96 -17.76 -32.40
CA PRO A 518 37.90 -16.81 -32.72
C PRO A 518 38.21 -15.41 -32.17
N ALA A 519 37.74 -14.37 -32.86
CA ALA A 519 37.82 -13.00 -32.37
C ALA A 519 37.07 -12.85 -31.04
N ILE A 520 37.58 -11.98 -30.15
CA ILE A 520 36.94 -11.70 -28.87
C ILE A 520 35.90 -10.60 -29.09
N SER A 521 34.65 -10.82 -28.68
CA SER A 521 33.67 -9.73 -28.63
C SER A 521 34.03 -8.76 -27.49
N VAL A 522 34.12 -7.48 -27.81
CA VAL A 522 34.48 -6.40 -26.87
C VAL A 522 33.40 -5.33 -26.80
N ALA A 523 33.22 -4.77 -25.61
CA ALA A 523 32.48 -3.55 -25.36
C ALA A 523 33.46 -2.37 -25.36
N VAL A 524 33.14 -1.34 -26.14
CA VAL A 524 33.91 -0.09 -26.24
C VAL A 524 33.08 1.00 -25.61
N LEU A 525 33.60 1.62 -24.54
CA LEU A 525 32.92 2.66 -23.77
C LEU A 525 33.65 3.99 -23.95
N VAL A 526 32.95 5.03 -24.36
CA VAL A 526 33.47 6.39 -24.42
C VAL A 526 33.28 7.03 -23.04
N VAL A 527 34.38 7.30 -22.36
CA VAL A 527 34.47 7.74 -20.96
C VAL A 527 35.26 9.05 -20.84
N PRO A 528 35.23 9.75 -19.69
CA PRO A 528 36.13 10.88 -19.45
C PRO A 528 37.62 10.50 -19.54
N ALA A 529 38.49 11.40 -20.00
CA ALA A 529 39.92 11.11 -20.19
C ALA A 529 40.69 10.74 -18.91
N GLY A 530 40.15 11.07 -17.72
CA GLY A 530 40.72 10.70 -16.42
C GLY A 530 40.28 9.32 -15.91
N THR A 531 39.44 8.59 -16.65
CA THR A 531 38.96 7.27 -16.23
C THR A 531 40.11 6.25 -16.18
N PRO A 532 40.35 5.60 -15.04
CA PRO A 532 41.41 4.59 -14.93
C PRO A 532 41.27 3.47 -15.97
N GLY A 533 42.37 3.13 -16.64
CA GLY A 533 42.41 2.08 -17.67
C GLY A 533 41.88 2.50 -19.06
N ALA A 534 41.47 3.76 -19.25
CA ALA A 534 41.00 4.24 -20.54
C ALA A 534 42.14 4.77 -21.44
N HIS A 535 41.99 4.57 -22.75
CA HIS A 535 42.92 5.05 -23.78
C HIS A 535 42.45 6.39 -24.35
N PRO A 536 43.27 7.47 -24.36
CA PRO A 536 42.86 8.76 -24.91
C PRO A 536 42.50 8.67 -26.39
N VAL A 537 41.45 9.38 -26.81
CA VAL A 537 41.03 9.46 -28.21
C VAL A 537 41.47 10.82 -28.79
N GLY A 538 42.40 10.80 -29.75
CA GLY A 538 42.82 11.99 -30.52
C GLY A 538 44.20 12.55 -30.13
N GLU A 539 44.91 13.08 -31.13
CA GLU A 539 46.23 13.72 -30.98
C GLU A 539 46.13 15.06 -30.24
N THR A 540 47.18 15.34 -29.48
CA THR A 540 47.46 16.60 -28.77
C THR A 540 47.23 17.83 -29.65
N VAL A 541 46.13 18.54 -29.38
CA VAL A 541 46.06 19.99 -29.64
C VAL A 541 45.61 20.65 -28.33
N GLU A 542 46.38 21.66 -27.93
CA GLU A 542 46.23 22.41 -26.69
C GLU A 542 44.91 23.19 -26.65
N GLU A 543 44.48 23.49 -25.41
CA GLU A 543 43.38 24.41 -25.03
C GLU A 543 41.95 23.86 -25.02
N ASN A 544 41.69 22.94 -24.08
CA ASN A 544 40.61 23.02 -23.07
C ASN A 544 40.56 21.70 -22.27
N GLU A 545 40.94 21.72 -20.99
CA GLU A 545 41.02 20.51 -20.15
C GLU A 545 39.65 19.90 -19.79
N THR A 546 38.56 20.65 -19.97
CA THR A 546 37.19 20.22 -19.69
C THR A 546 36.52 19.67 -20.94
N GLY A 547 36.70 18.36 -21.21
CA GLY A 547 35.95 17.67 -22.27
C GLY A 547 36.71 16.60 -23.07
N ARG A 548 37.92 16.21 -22.68
CA ARG A 548 38.63 15.11 -23.36
C ARG A 548 37.95 13.77 -23.07
N SER A 549 37.61 13.03 -24.13
CA SER A 549 37.09 11.66 -24.05
C SER A 549 38.23 10.65 -24.19
N ALA A 550 38.13 9.53 -23.49
CA ALA A 550 38.93 8.34 -23.65
C ALA A 550 38.03 7.13 -23.95
N VAL A 551 38.64 6.01 -24.32
CA VAL A 551 37.99 4.76 -24.64
C VAL A 551 38.43 3.69 -23.66
N LEU A 552 37.47 3.13 -22.93
CA LEU A 552 37.67 1.96 -22.11
C LEU A 552 37.19 0.73 -22.88
N ILE A 553 38.01 -0.31 -22.92
CA ILE A 553 37.72 -1.55 -23.65
C ILE A 553 37.53 -2.65 -22.62
N HIS A 554 36.41 -3.34 -22.72
CA HIS A 554 36.04 -4.41 -21.82
C HIS A 554 35.62 -5.64 -22.63
N ALA A 555 35.88 -6.85 -22.16
CA ALA A 555 35.33 -8.03 -22.81
C ALA A 555 33.79 -8.00 -22.74
N LEU A 556 33.13 -8.33 -23.85
CA LEU A 556 31.68 -8.27 -23.92
C LEU A 556 31.02 -9.40 -23.12
N VAL A 557 31.65 -10.58 -23.05
CA VAL A 557 31.03 -11.80 -22.50
C VAL A 557 31.55 -12.16 -21.12
N ARG A 558 32.87 -12.32 -20.94
CA ARG A 558 33.49 -12.58 -19.64
C ARG A 558 34.61 -11.57 -19.39
N PRO A 559 34.63 -10.85 -18.27
CA PRO A 559 35.62 -9.81 -17.98
C PRO A 559 37.07 -10.27 -18.19
N ASP A 560 37.38 -11.51 -17.81
CA ASP A 560 38.74 -12.08 -17.85
C ASP A 560 39.20 -12.49 -19.25
N ASP A 561 38.33 -12.47 -20.27
CA ASP A 561 38.66 -12.95 -21.62
C ASP A 561 39.75 -12.11 -22.32
N LEU A 562 40.02 -10.89 -21.86
CA LEU A 562 41.08 -10.03 -22.41
C LEU A 562 42.50 -10.42 -21.95
N GLY A 563 42.63 -11.22 -20.89
CA GLY A 563 43.90 -11.74 -20.35
C GLY A 563 44.80 -10.69 -19.67
N GLU A 564 45.65 -11.15 -18.73
CA GLU A 564 46.77 -10.37 -18.19
C GLU A 564 47.86 -10.26 -19.26
N THR A 565 47.70 -9.34 -20.21
CA THR A 565 48.80 -8.96 -21.10
C THR A 565 49.23 -7.54 -20.75
N ASP A 566 50.54 -7.32 -20.61
CA ASP A 566 51.16 -6.02 -20.23
C ASP A 566 50.83 -4.84 -21.17
N THR A 567 50.04 -5.07 -22.22
CA THR A 567 49.53 -4.06 -23.14
C THR A 567 48.05 -4.30 -23.42
N ALA A 568 47.18 -3.50 -22.80
CA ALA A 568 45.76 -3.46 -23.14
C ALA A 568 45.57 -3.15 -24.65
N PRO A 569 44.64 -3.81 -25.35
CA PRO A 569 44.46 -3.65 -26.79
C PRO A 569 44.09 -2.20 -27.14
N GLY A 570 44.74 -1.64 -28.17
CA GLY A 570 44.48 -0.26 -28.60
C GLY A 570 43.13 -0.14 -29.35
N PRO A 571 42.45 1.01 -29.29
CA PRO A 571 41.14 1.21 -29.91
C PRO A 571 41.15 1.04 -31.45
N THR A 572 42.31 1.21 -32.10
CA THR A 572 42.49 1.05 -33.54
C THR A 572 42.46 -0.42 -34.01
N GLN A 573 42.56 -1.38 -33.09
CA GLN A 573 42.55 -2.81 -33.40
C GLN A 573 41.13 -3.41 -33.39
N ILE A 574 40.12 -2.63 -33.00
CA ILE A 574 38.75 -3.09 -32.82
C ILE A 574 37.97 -2.98 -34.13
N LEU A 575 37.43 -4.10 -34.60
CA LEU A 575 36.54 -4.16 -35.75
C LEU A 575 35.09 -4.03 -35.31
N ARG A 576 34.37 -3.06 -35.86
CA ARG A 576 32.92 -2.86 -35.59
C ARG A 576 32.08 -3.71 -36.55
N PRO A 577 30.94 -4.27 -36.12
CA PRO A 577 29.98 -4.90 -37.03
C PRO A 577 29.50 -3.91 -38.08
N SER A 578 29.51 -4.32 -39.35
CA SER A 578 28.99 -3.57 -40.48
C SER A 578 27.48 -3.35 -40.39
N GLU A 579 26.96 -2.35 -41.10
CA GLU A 579 25.50 -2.11 -41.16
C GLU A 579 24.74 -3.30 -41.76
N GLU A 580 25.32 -4.00 -42.73
CA GLU A 580 24.76 -5.22 -43.32
C GLU A 580 24.66 -6.35 -42.30
N GLU A 581 25.72 -6.57 -41.49
CA GLU A 581 25.70 -7.56 -40.40
C GLU A 581 24.65 -7.21 -39.33
N ARG A 582 24.51 -5.92 -38.97
CA ARG A 582 23.49 -5.45 -38.03
C ARG A 582 22.07 -5.59 -38.60
N ALA A 583 21.88 -5.37 -39.90
CA ALA A 583 20.59 -5.52 -40.57
C ALA A 583 20.18 -6.98 -40.73
N ALA A 584 21.14 -7.89 -40.91
CA ALA A 584 20.94 -9.33 -40.99
C ALA A 584 20.77 -10.01 -39.62
N ALA A 585 21.14 -9.35 -38.52
CA ALA A 585 21.00 -9.89 -37.17
C ALA A 585 19.51 -10.15 -36.82
N PRO A 586 19.18 -11.25 -36.11
CA PRO A 586 17.79 -11.63 -35.85
C PRO A 586 17.07 -10.67 -34.91
N LEU A 587 17.81 -9.92 -34.10
CA LEU A 587 17.27 -8.99 -33.12
C LEU A 587 17.44 -7.53 -33.59
N GLY A 588 16.43 -6.72 -33.30
CA GLY A 588 16.44 -5.27 -33.47
C GLY A 588 16.43 -4.55 -32.14
N LEU A 589 16.89 -3.29 -32.14
CA LEU A 589 16.95 -2.43 -30.96
C LEU A 589 16.15 -1.15 -31.21
N SER A 590 15.38 -0.73 -30.21
CA SER A 590 14.79 0.61 -30.14
C SER A 590 15.00 1.17 -28.73
N ARG A 591 15.21 2.49 -28.65
CA ARG A 591 15.59 3.17 -27.40
C ARG A 591 14.75 4.44 -27.23
N GLY A 592 14.10 4.56 -26.08
CA GLY A 592 13.57 5.81 -25.55
C GLY A 592 14.52 6.42 -24.52
N ALA A 593 14.07 7.45 -23.80
CA ALA A 593 14.87 8.05 -22.74
C ALA A 593 15.14 7.04 -21.61
N ASP A 594 14.09 6.41 -21.09
CA ASP A 594 14.10 5.54 -19.89
C ASP A 594 13.76 4.07 -20.18
N TYR A 595 13.62 3.70 -21.46
CA TYR A 595 13.36 2.33 -21.88
C TYR A 595 14.19 1.91 -23.09
N ILE A 596 14.47 0.61 -23.16
CA ILE A 596 15.05 -0.08 -24.31
C ILE A 596 14.19 -1.29 -24.64
N ARG A 597 13.82 -1.45 -25.90
CA ARG A 597 13.09 -2.61 -26.40
C ARG A 597 13.93 -3.35 -27.42
N VAL A 598 14.11 -4.64 -27.19
CA VAL A 598 14.68 -5.58 -28.14
C VAL A 598 13.54 -6.40 -28.73
N TRP A 599 13.51 -6.49 -30.05
CA TRP A 599 12.45 -7.19 -30.78
C TRP A 599 13.05 -8.23 -31.71
N ASP A 600 12.33 -9.32 -31.92
CA ASP A 600 12.67 -10.30 -32.95
C ASP A 600 12.23 -9.77 -34.32
N ARG A 601 13.15 -9.67 -35.27
CA ARG A 601 12.85 -9.09 -36.59
C ARG A 601 11.93 -9.96 -37.44
N THR A 602 11.87 -11.25 -37.16
CA THR A 602 11.03 -12.21 -37.89
C THR A 602 9.59 -12.15 -37.38
N SER A 603 9.39 -12.24 -36.06
CA SER A 603 8.05 -12.24 -35.46
C SER A 603 7.50 -10.83 -35.22
N GLN A 604 8.35 -9.80 -35.22
CA GLN A 604 8.02 -8.42 -34.82
C GLN A 604 7.57 -8.30 -33.35
N GLU A 605 7.85 -9.31 -32.52
CA GLU A 605 7.50 -9.30 -31.10
C GLU A 605 8.62 -8.73 -30.24
N ILE A 606 8.26 -8.05 -29.16
CA ILE A 606 9.22 -7.58 -28.15
C ILE A 606 9.69 -8.79 -27.33
N VAL A 607 10.97 -9.14 -27.44
CA VAL A 607 11.58 -10.24 -26.69
C VAL A 607 12.20 -9.79 -25.36
N ALA A 608 12.54 -8.50 -25.24
CA ALA A 608 12.99 -7.91 -23.99
C ALA A 608 12.62 -6.43 -23.92
N ALA A 609 12.13 -6.00 -22.76
CA ALA A 609 11.88 -4.59 -22.44
C ALA A 609 12.64 -4.23 -21.16
N LEU A 610 13.75 -3.52 -21.31
CA LEU A 610 14.53 -3.01 -20.20
C LEU A 610 14.02 -1.60 -19.87
N ILE A 611 13.69 -1.36 -18.61
CA ILE A 611 13.23 -0.06 -18.09
C ILE A 611 14.25 0.41 -17.05
N SER A 612 14.51 1.70 -17.00
CA SER A 612 15.38 2.31 -16.00
C SER A 612 14.68 3.42 -15.24
N ASP A 613 15.14 3.65 -14.03
CA ASP A 613 14.83 4.81 -13.21
C ASP A 613 15.62 6.06 -13.61
N MET A 614 16.54 5.95 -14.57
CA MET A 614 17.31 7.07 -15.11
C MET A 614 17.42 6.95 -16.63
N PRO A 615 17.69 8.05 -17.36
CA PRO A 615 17.84 7.98 -18.80
C PRO A 615 19.05 7.13 -19.23
N PHE A 616 18.89 6.39 -20.33
CA PHE A 616 19.98 5.75 -21.04
C PHE A 616 20.80 6.78 -21.82
N THR A 617 22.11 6.83 -21.57
CA THR A 617 23.03 7.72 -22.30
C THR A 617 23.44 7.11 -23.64
N ALA A 618 23.59 5.79 -23.71
CA ALA A 618 23.92 5.07 -24.93
C ALA A 618 23.47 3.59 -24.87
N ALA A 619 23.26 2.98 -26.04
CA ALA A 619 23.00 1.55 -26.16
C ALA A 619 23.51 1.01 -27.51
N ASP A 620 23.96 -0.23 -27.53
CA ASP A 620 24.28 -0.97 -28.75
C ASP A 620 23.90 -2.46 -28.59
N LEU A 621 23.62 -3.15 -29.69
CA LEU A 621 23.21 -4.57 -29.68
C LEU A 621 24.15 -5.35 -30.59
N SER A 622 24.77 -6.39 -30.03
CA SER A 622 25.63 -7.27 -30.81
C SER A 622 24.79 -8.22 -31.69
N PRO A 623 25.34 -8.67 -32.84
CA PRO A 623 24.66 -9.67 -33.68
C PRO A 623 24.33 -10.98 -32.96
N ASP A 624 25.09 -11.37 -31.93
CA ASP A 624 24.85 -12.55 -31.08
C ASP A 624 23.90 -12.29 -29.91
N GLY A 625 23.22 -11.14 -29.88
CA GLY A 625 22.15 -10.84 -28.92
C GLY A 625 22.64 -10.38 -27.55
N VAL A 626 23.78 -9.69 -27.47
CA VAL A 626 24.24 -9.00 -26.26
C VAL A 626 23.91 -7.52 -26.36
N LEU A 627 23.03 -7.08 -25.48
CA LEU A 627 22.66 -5.70 -25.31
C LEU A 627 23.65 -5.01 -24.37
N LEU A 628 24.37 -4.01 -24.89
CA LEU A 628 25.28 -3.15 -24.13
C LEU A 628 24.58 -1.81 -23.89
N VAL A 629 24.45 -1.40 -22.63
CA VAL A 629 23.75 -0.15 -22.27
C VAL A 629 24.57 0.67 -21.29
N ALA A 630 24.43 1.99 -21.37
CA ALA A 630 25.00 2.94 -20.42
C ALA A 630 23.93 3.88 -19.87
N THR A 631 24.12 4.23 -18.60
CA THR A 631 23.37 5.23 -17.84
C THR A 631 24.38 6.08 -17.06
N GLU A 632 23.92 7.08 -16.32
CA GLU A 632 24.81 7.85 -15.43
C GLU A 632 25.48 7.00 -14.34
N ARG A 633 24.88 5.85 -13.96
CA ARG A 633 25.44 4.90 -13.00
C ARG A 633 26.60 4.07 -13.56
N GLY A 634 26.71 3.98 -14.89
CA GLY A 634 27.69 3.11 -15.54
C GLY A 634 27.14 2.31 -16.71
N SER A 635 27.90 1.29 -17.11
CA SER A 635 27.60 0.42 -18.25
C SER A 635 27.37 -1.01 -17.82
N LYS A 636 26.51 -1.73 -18.52
CA LYS A 636 26.26 -3.16 -18.30
C LYS A 636 26.00 -3.88 -19.61
N ALA A 637 26.32 -5.17 -19.65
CA ALA A 637 26.02 -6.05 -20.77
C ALA A 637 25.01 -7.12 -20.37
N LEU A 638 23.97 -7.29 -21.18
CA LEU A 638 22.85 -8.19 -20.97
C LEU A 638 22.77 -9.17 -22.14
N ARG A 639 22.80 -10.48 -21.87
CA ARG A 639 22.52 -11.52 -22.87
C ARG A 639 21.01 -11.63 -23.04
N ILE A 640 20.47 -11.24 -24.19
CA ILE A 640 19.04 -11.39 -24.50
C ILE A 640 18.73 -12.88 -24.70
N ARG A 641 17.64 -13.34 -24.09
CA ARG A 641 17.13 -14.70 -24.22
C ARG A 641 15.72 -14.63 -24.81
N PRO A 642 15.57 -14.88 -26.13
CA PRO A 642 14.26 -14.93 -26.75
C PRO A 642 13.41 -15.98 -26.06
N ARG A 643 12.14 -15.65 -25.76
CA ARG A 643 11.18 -16.63 -25.26
C ARG A 643 11.00 -17.72 -26.33
N PRO A 644 11.07 -19.02 -26.00
CA PRO A 644 10.75 -20.06 -26.96
C PRO A 644 9.30 -19.88 -27.41
N ALA A 645 9.04 -19.99 -28.73
CA ALA A 645 7.68 -19.95 -29.26
C ALA A 645 6.82 -21.03 -28.56
N PRO A 646 5.55 -20.74 -28.21
CA PRO A 646 4.68 -21.78 -27.68
C PRO A 646 4.62 -22.93 -28.69
N ALA A 647 4.81 -24.16 -28.21
CA ALA A 647 4.76 -25.35 -29.04
C ALA A 647 3.48 -25.33 -29.89
N PRO A 648 3.53 -25.66 -31.19
CA PRO A 648 2.33 -25.66 -32.02
C PRO A 648 1.32 -26.60 -31.39
N THR A 649 0.15 -26.06 -31.02
CA THR A 649 -1.00 -26.86 -30.59
C THR A 649 -1.27 -27.89 -31.67
N ALA A 650 -1.13 -29.17 -31.32
CA ALA A 650 -1.44 -30.26 -32.22
C ALA A 650 -2.87 -30.06 -32.75
N PRO A 651 -3.12 -30.30 -34.05
CA PRO A 651 -4.47 -30.15 -34.59
C PRO A 651 -5.42 -31.09 -33.83
N PRO A 652 -6.68 -30.67 -33.59
CA PRO A 652 -7.64 -31.51 -32.90
C PRO A 652 -7.79 -32.82 -33.67
N VAL A 653 -7.48 -33.93 -33.00
CA VAL A 653 -7.79 -35.27 -33.50
C VAL A 653 -9.31 -35.35 -33.53
N SER A 654 -9.86 -35.36 -34.74
CA SER A 654 -11.29 -35.59 -34.95
C SER A 654 -11.59 -37.06 -34.66
N HIS A 655 -12.28 -37.34 -33.55
CA HIS A 655 -13.08 -38.56 -33.37
C HIS A 655 -14.27 -38.27 -32.47
#